data_AF-A0A8S0RZH2-F1
#
_entry.id   AF-A0A8S0RZH2-F1
#
_cell.length_a   1.000
_cell.length_b   1.000
_cell.length_c   1.000
_cell.angle_alpha   90.00
_cell.angle_beta   90.00
_cell.angle_gamma   90.00
#
_symmetry.space_group_name_H-M   'P 1'
#
loop_
_entity.id
_entity.type
_entity.pdbx_description
1 polymer ?
#
loop_
_entity_poly.entity_id
_entity_poly.type
_entity_poly.pdbx_seq_one_letter_code
_entity_poly.pdbx_strand_id
1 'polypeptide(L)'
;MQAPSTSHVRPTATAGSSLTTDDVQDMLLDQRILFEMRLRTVKLEIMHHVSDEFKKLKDFISTIVLASGSTTTACATDVDPEPRQSDYGGFAGHHPSPDDIDEDMGVDKQEGDGMCINEEHMEPCLDEQDMPLPTGTESLQVERGHHPSPGDRDKEQDMLPTGTKHLQDTIHIESCLDNDPVLVLPATDKVQASAATCHPDDEAGLLSFKLGITADPSNMLGTWKEGTDCCNWNGITCLVDNRVTAIYLTGQINNGTTLVNTTLSGTISPSLSKLKYLDGIYLLNLRSISGSFPNFVFSLPNFKYIYIENNKLSGQIPVNVGKLTKLEALSVEGNLFSGTLPSSISMLTQLSQLKLGANHLTGAIPAGVQRLENLTLLSLKSNQLSGEIPDFFSGFSNLRILELSRNKFTGKIPGSISALATKLGYLELGHNLLTGPIPDFLGKFHALDTLDLSWNKLSGTVPKSFANLTKIFNLDLSHNLLIDPFPKMYVKGIESLDLSNNRFHLGKIPDWVTSSTIIYSLKLANCGIKIKLDDWNPSETYFYDYIDLSENEITGSPLKLLNRTEYLVGFYASGNKLKFNLSSVKFPQTLKYLDLSQNLVIGNVPKSIAGIENLNVSYNHLCGKLPATKFPASSFIGNDCLCGSPLSPCKV
;
A
#
# COMPACT_ATOMS: atom_id res chain seq x y z
N MET A 1 -32.17 11.09 57.25
CA MET A 1 -31.85 11.32 55.83
C MET A 1 -30.46 10.72 55.59
N GLN A 2 -30.28 9.39 55.56
CA GLN A 2 -30.95 8.38 54.72
C GLN A 2 -30.69 8.59 53.22
N ALA A 3 -29.76 7.79 52.70
CA ALA A 3 -29.66 7.39 51.30
C ALA A 3 -29.63 5.84 51.29
N PRO A 4 -30.45 5.15 50.48
CA PRO A 4 -30.43 3.69 50.35
C PRO A 4 -29.56 3.21 49.17
N SER A 5 -29.20 1.94 49.21
CA SER A 5 -28.30 1.24 48.29
C SER A 5 -29.00 0.59 47.08
N THR A 6 -28.23 0.27 46.04
CA THR A 6 -28.36 -1.01 45.30
C THR A 6 -27.01 -1.54 44.83
N SER A 7 -26.88 -2.87 44.84
CA SER A 7 -25.74 -3.74 44.56
C SER A 7 -24.99 -3.57 43.23
N HIS A 8 -23.67 -3.84 43.26
CA HIS A 8 -22.92 -4.32 42.09
C HIS A 8 -23.23 -5.81 41.79
N VAL A 9 -23.13 -6.19 40.51
CA VAL A 9 -22.94 -7.59 40.07
C VAL A 9 -21.66 -7.64 39.22
N ARG A 10 -20.85 -8.68 39.41
CA ARG A 10 -19.53 -8.84 38.75
C ARG A 10 -19.62 -9.97 37.72
N PRO A 11 -19.26 -9.75 36.44
CA PRO A 11 -19.27 -10.82 35.44
C PRO A 11 -18.27 -11.94 35.77
N THR A 12 -18.66 -13.18 35.52
CA THR A 12 -17.80 -14.37 35.60
C THR A 12 -16.90 -14.46 34.37
N ALA A 13 -15.61 -14.75 34.56
CA ALA A 13 -14.69 -15.01 33.46
C ALA A 13 -14.95 -16.40 32.85
N THR A 14 -15.35 -16.44 31.58
CA THR A 14 -15.29 -17.66 30.75
C THR A 14 -13.86 -17.86 30.24
N ALA A 15 -13.43 -19.13 30.11
CA ALA A 15 -12.07 -19.45 29.68
C ALA A 15 -11.74 -18.84 28.31
N GLY A 16 -10.62 -18.12 28.22
CA GLY A 16 -10.13 -17.60 26.95
C GLY A 16 -9.44 -18.69 26.14
N SER A 17 -9.76 -18.78 24.85
CA SER A 17 -8.93 -19.47 23.88
C SER A 17 -7.56 -18.80 23.82
N SER A 18 -6.48 -19.57 24.03
CA SER A 18 -5.13 -19.10 23.80
C SER A 18 -4.94 -18.78 22.32
N LEU A 19 -4.65 -17.51 22.01
CA LEU A 19 -4.18 -17.13 20.67
C LEU A 19 -2.92 -17.95 20.34
N THR A 20 -2.90 -18.56 19.16
CA THR A 20 -1.74 -19.26 18.63
C THR A 20 -0.67 -18.26 18.20
N THR A 21 0.55 -18.74 17.97
CA THR A 21 1.62 -17.94 17.35
C THR A 21 1.19 -17.38 16.00
N ASP A 22 0.36 -18.15 15.28
CA ASP A 22 -0.12 -17.84 13.93
C ASP A 22 -1.18 -16.73 13.98
N ASP A 23 -2.13 -16.78 14.93
CA ASP A 23 -3.10 -15.68 15.16
C ASP A 23 -2.38 -14.35 15.44
N VAL A 24 -1.28 -14.40 16.20
CA VAL A 24 -0.46 -13.21 16.50
C VAL A 24 0.32 -12.74 15.27
N GLN A 25 0.81 -13.65 14.42
CA GLN A 25 1.42 -13.30 13.14
C GLN A 25 0.40 -12.67 12.16
N ASP A 26 -0.82 -13.20 12.07
CA ASP A 26 -1.86 -12.65 11.20
C ASP A 26 -2.36 -11.28 11.72
N MET A 27 -2.45 -11.09 13.04
CA MET A 27 -2.69 -9.76 13.63
C MET A 27 -1.54 -8.76 13.35
N LEU A 28 -0.29 -9.21 13.41
CA LEU A 28 0.87 -8.38 13.05
C LEU A 28 0.95 -8.14 11.53
N LEU A 29 0.45 -9.06 10.71
CA LEU A 29 0.32 -8.90 9.27
C LEU A 29 -0.79 -7.90 8.92
N ASP A 30 -1.97 -7.96 9.55
CA ASP A 30 -3.04 -6.95 9.46
C ASP A 30 -2.49 -5.54 9.79
N GLN A 31 -1.73 -5.40 10.90
CA GLN A 31 -1.11 -4.13 11.30
C GLN A 31 0.00 -3.69 10.35
N ARG A 32 0.84 -4.62 9.89
CA ARG A 32 1.91 -4.34 8.91
C ARG A 32 1.33 -3.97 7.55
N ILE A 33 0.22 -4.58 7.13
CA ILE A 33 -0.50 -4.22 5.91
C ILE A 33 -1.09 -2.82 6.08
N LEU A 34 -1.75 -2.50 7.20
CA LEU A 34 -2.25 -1.13 7.45
C LEU A 34 -1.11 -0.09 7.43
N PHE A 35 0.05 -0.42 7.99
CA PHE A 35 1.25 0.43 7.97
C PHE A 35 1.88 0.56 6.57
N GLU A 36 2.02 -0.53 5.83
CA GLU A 36 2.48 -0.53 4.44
C GLU A 36 1.45 0.10 3.49
N MET A 37 0.17 0.14 3.85
CA MET A 37 -0.90 0.80 3.10
C MET A 37 -0.95 2.30 3.36
N ARG A 38 -0.82 2.76 4.61
CA ARG A 38 -0.49 4.15 4.92
C ARG A 38 0.74 4.58 4.14
N LEU A 39 1.81 3.78 4.21
CA LEU A 39 3.01 3.96 3.39
C LEU A 39 2.75 3.84 1.88
N ARG A 40 1.70 3.18 1.36
CA ARG A 40 1.38 3.17 -0.09
C ARG A 40 0.60 4.41 -0.51
N THR A 41 -0.38 4.87 0.27
CA THR A 41 -1.05 6.16 0.07
C THR A 41 -0.01 7.29 0.10
N VAL A 42 0.90 7.26 1.09
CA VAL A 42 2.06 8.15 1.20
C VAL A 42 3.05 7.96 0.04
N LYS A 43 3.55 6.75 -0.26
CA LYS A 43 4.54 6.49 -1.35
C LYS A 43 4.02 6.81 -2.75
N LEU A 44 2.71 6.77 -3.00
CA LEU A 44 2.13 7.17 -4.29
C LEU A 44 2.33 8.67 -4.58
N GLU A 45 2.54 9.49 -3.54
CA GLU A 45 2.84 10.92 -3.67
C GLU A 45 4.29 11.25 -3.26
N ILE A 46 4.86 10.51 -2.30
CA ILE A 46 6.11 10.81 -1.58
C ILE A 46 7.21 9.78 -1.92
N MET A 47 7.31 9.44 -3.21
CA MET A 47 8.42 8.65 -3.77
C MET A 47 9.71 9.49 -3.88
N HIS A 48 10.29 9.84 -2.72
CA HIS A 48 11.74 9.96 -2.52
C HIS A 48 12.11 10.00 -1.02
N HIS A 49 11.42 10.82 -0.21
CA HIS A 49 12.01 11.28 1.06
C HIS A 49 11.91 10.30 2.25
N VAL A 50 10.90 9.41 2.28
CA VAL A 50 10.79 8.37 3.33
C VAL A 50 12.05 7.48 3.36
N SER A 51 12.70 7.28 2.21
CA SER A 51 13.96 6.52 2.13
C SER A 51 15.14 7.21 2.81
N ASP A 52 15.19 8.55 2.81
CA ASP A 52 16.28 9.33 3.41
C ASP A 52 16.14 9.41 4.93
N GLU A 53 14.93 9.61 5.46
CA GLU A 53 14.71 9.58 6.91
C GLU A 53 14.93 8.19 7.51
N PHE A 54 14.50 7.12 6.83
CA PHE A 54 14.80 5.76 7.28
C PHE A 54 16.30 5.45 7.26
N LYS A 55 17.05 6.06 6.32
CA LYS A 55 18.50 5.98 6.24
C LYS A 55 19.17 6.76 7.37
N LYS A 56 18.80 8.03 7.61
CA LYS A 56 19.27 8.84 8.75
C LYS A 56 19.03 8.13 10.08
N LEU A 57 17.83 7.57 10.28
CA LEU A 57 17.49 6.80 11.50
C LEU A 57 18.37 5.55 11.64
N LYS A 58 18.62 4.83 10.55
CA LYS A 58 19.50 3.64 10.55
C LYS A 58 20.96 4.00 10.84
N ASP A 59 21.47 5.08 10.26
CA ASP A 59 22.84 5.58 10.47
C ASP A 59 23.01 6.13 11.90
N PHE A 60 21.97 6.77 12.46
CA PHE A 60 21.92 7.21 13.86
C PHE A 60 21.91 6.04 14.85
N ILE A 61 21.09 5.00 14.60
CA ILE A 61 21.10 3.76 15.40
C ILE A 61 22.47 3.07 15.31
N SER A 62 23.06 2.99 14.13
CA SER A 62 24.41 2.43 13.93
C SER A 62 25.47 3.20 14.72
N THR A 63 25.36 4.54 14.76
CA THR A 63 26.23 5.42 15.56
C THR A 63 26.07 5.19 17.06
N ILE A 64 24.84 5.00 17.56
CA ILE A 64 24.57 4.68 18.97
C ILE A 64 25.13 3.30 19.36
N VAL A 65 24.96 2.30 18.49
CA VAL A 65 25.52 0.95 18.72
C VAL A 65 27.05 1.02 18.81
N LEU A 66 27.72 1.76 17.92
CA LEU A 66 29.17 1.99 17.97
C LEU A 66 29.62 2.81 19.21
N ALA A 67 28.79 3.72 19.72
CA ALA A 67 29.09 4.54 20.90
C ALA A 67 28.88 3.83 22.25
N SER A 68 28.21 2.66 22.27
CA SER A 68 27.81 1.95 23.50
C SER A 68 28.65 0.71 23.85
N GLY A 69 29.63 0.34 23.02
CA GLY A 69 30.43 -0.88 23.19
C GLY A 69 31.66 -0.71 24.11
N SER A 70 31.52 -0.99 25.41
CA SER A 70 32.65 -0.99 26.37
C SER A 70 32.99 -2.38 26.93
N THR A 71 34.28 -2.74 26.82
CA THR A 71 35.07 -3.60 27.74
C THR A 71 34.53 -4.98 28.18
N THR A 72 35.12 -6.03 27.61
CA THR A 72 35.67 -7.19 28.38
C THR A 72 37.01 -7.63 27.74
N THR A 73 37.82 -8.42 28.46
CA THR A 73 39.29 -8.31 28.38
C THR A 73 40.03 -9.51 27.77
N ALA A 74 41.05 -9.20 26.96
CA ALA A 74 42.30 -9.91 26.64
C ALA A 74 42.44 -11.44 26.81
N CYS A 75 43.03 -12.06 25.77
CA CYS A 75 44.26 -12.86 25.92
C CYS A 75 45.11 -12.71 24.63
N ALA A 76 46.43 -12.92 24.69
CA ALA A 76 47.36 -12.54 23.61
C ALA A 76 48.50 -13.57 23.37
N THR A 77 49.04 -13.59 22.16
CA THR A 77 50.44 -13.92 21.81
C THR A 77 50.79 -13.39 20.42
N ASP A 78 52.02 -12.90 20.26
CA ASP A 78 52.57 -12.25 19.05
C ASP A 78 53.12 -13.23 18.00
N VAL A 79 53.19 -12.80 16.72
CA VAL A 79 54.37 -12.89 15.82
C VAL A 79 54.29 -11.75 14.76
N ASP A 80 55.42 -11.12 14.43
CA ASP A 80 55.65 -9.99 13.49
C ASP A 80 57.16 -10.02 13.03
N PRO A 81 57.77 -9.16 12.15
CA PRO A 81 57.38 -8.51 10.88
C PRO A 81 57.97 -9.31 9.65
N GLU A 82 58.71 -8.91 8.59
CA GLU A 82 59.36 -7.71 7.94
C GLU A 82 59.28 -7.89 6.37
N PRO A 83 59.68 -6.93 5.49
CA PRO A 83 59.08 -6.72 4.16
C PRO A 83 60.10 -6.48 2.98
N ARG A 84 59.78 -5.52 2.08
CA ARG A 84 60.54 -4.87 0.95
C ARG A 84 60.30 -5.51 -0.44
N GLN A 85 60.00 -4.80 -1.54
CA GLN A 85 60.44 -3.53 -2.19
C GLN A 85 61.66 -3.63 -3.11
N SER A 86 61.46 -3.32 -4.40
CA SER A 86 62.46 -2.67 -5.30
C SER A 86 61.80 -2.17 -6.61
N ASP A 87 62.10 -0.94 -7.03
CA ASP A 87 61.64 -0.27 -8.27
C ASP A 87 62.63 -0.38 -9.44
N TYR A 88 62.15 -0.10 -10.68
CA TYR A 88 62.79 0.58 -11.85
C TYR A 88 61.77 0.48 -13.02
N GLY A 89 61.48 1.44 -13.94
CA GLY A 89 62.11 2.69 -14.39
C GLY A 89 62.67 2.54 -15.82
N GLY A 90 62.32 3.31 -16.88
CA GLY A 90 61.38 4.42 -17.11
C GLY A 90 61.45 4.98 -18.57
N PHE A 91 60.93 6.20 -18.82
CA PHE A 91 61.12 7.10 -20.00
C PHE A 91 60.36 6.95 -21.37
N ALA A 92 59.39 7.84 -21.56
CA ALA A 92 59.26 8.87 -22.64
C ALA A 92 59.11 8.54 -24.17
N GLY A 93 57.86 8.56 -24.67
CA GLY A 93 57.27 9.67 -25.47
C GLY A 93 57.53 9.87 -26.98
N HIS A 94 56.47 10.16 -27.76
CA HIS A 94 56.38 11.12 -28.90
C HIS A 94 54.93 11.29 -29.43
N HIS A 95 54.66 12.42 -30.10
CA HIS A 95 53.48 12.76 -30.96
C HIS A 95 54.01 13.02 -32.41
N PRO A 96 53.21 13.14 -33.51
CA PRO A 96 51.86 13.74 -33.61
C PRO A 96 50.85 13.07 -34.60
N SER A 97 49.76 13.79 -34.93
CA SER A 97 48.78 13.59 -36.03
C SER A 97 49.16 14.52 -37.24
N PRO A 98 48.36 14.77 -38.32
CA PRO A 98 46.96 14.38 -38.66
C PRO A 98 46.66 14.02 -40.15
N ASP A 99 45.36 13.94 -40.50
CA ASP A 99 44.68 14.07 -41.82
C ASP A 99 44.97 12.98 -42.93
N ASP A 100 44.15 12.74 -43.98
CA ASP A 100 43.13 13.54 -44.68
C ASP A 100 42.01 12.71 -45.40
N ILE A 101 40.85 13.36 -45.68
CA ILE A 101 39.88 13.27 -46.84
C ILE A 101 39.44 11.93 -47.49
N ASP A 102 38.10 11.71 -47.64
CA ASP A 102 37.40 11.68 -48.96
C ASP A 102 35.85 11.80 -48.86
N GLU A 103 35.19 12.27 -49.94
CA GLU A 103 33.72 12.49 -50.06
C GLU A 103 33.04 11.58 -51.11
N ASP A 104 31.72 11.34 -51.01
CA ASP A 104 30.87 11.07 -52.21
C ASP A 104 29.37 11.40 -51.97
N MET A 105 28.63 11.75 -53.04
CA MET A 105 27.19 12.07 -53.05
C MET A 105 26.53 11.79 -54.42
N GLY A 106 25.46 10.97 -54.45
CA GLY A 106 24.56 10.80 -55.61
C GLY A 106 23.68 9.54 -55.51
N VAL A 107 22.42 9.59 -55.05
CA VAL A 107 21.19 9.96 -55.80
C VAL A 107 20.77 8.95 -56.88
N ASP A 108 19.70 8.16 -56.63
CA ASP A 108 18.43 8.38 -57.35
C ASP A 108 17.15 7.83 -56.66
N LYS A 109 16.00 8.33 -57.12
CA LYS A 109 14.57 8.17 -56.74
C LYS A 109 14.05 6.83 -56.15
N GLN A 110 13.08 6.93 -55.24
CA GLN A 110 11.66 6.61 -55.55
C GLN A 110 10.66 7.36 -54.64
N GLU A 111 9.45 7.61 -55.16
CA GLU A 111 8.33 8.33 -54.50
C GLU A 111 7.56 7.39 -53.55
N GLY A 112 6.99 7.86 -52.43
CA GLY A 112 5.60 8.34 -52.34
C GLY A 112 4.68 7.24 -51.72
N ASP A 113 3.73 7.48 -50.83
CA ASP A 113 3.22 8.70 -50.20
C ASP A 113 2.93 8.45 -48.70
N GLY A 114 2.72 9.51 -47.93
CA GLY A 114 2.17 9.44 -46.58
C GLY A 114 1.03 10.44 -46.37
N MET A 115 -0.09 10.00 -45.81
CA MET A 115 -1.14 10.88 -45.28
C MET A 115 -1.76 10.31 -44.00
N CYS A 116 -2.00 11.20 -43.04
CA CYS A 116 -2.97 11.01 -41.97
C CYS A 116 -4.20 11.87 -42.28
N ILE A 117 -5.41 11.37 -42.02
CA ILE A 117 -6.62 12.18 -41.95
C ILE A 117 -7.57 11.60 -40.90
N ASN A 118 -8.44 12.46 -40.38
CA ASN A 118 -9.25 12.20 -39.19
C ASN A 118 -10.67 11.67 -39.51
N GLU A 119 -11.27 11.09 -38.47
CA GLU A 119 -12.67 11.23 -38.03
C GLU A 119 -13.86 10.80 -38.92
N GLU A 120 -14.71 9.98 -38.28
CA GLU A 120 -16.17 10.08 -38.23
C GLU A 120 -17.12 9.38 -39.24
N HIS A 121 -18.35 9.20 -38.71
CA HIS A 121 -19.62 8.84 -39.35
C HIS A 121 -19.78 7.45 -40.03
N MET A 122 -20.49 6.55 -39.32
CA MET A 122 -21.52 5.72 -39.96
C MET A 122 -22.65 5.32 -38.98
N GLU A 123 -23.85 5.83 -39.24
CA GLU A 123 -25.16 5.52 -38.65
C GLU A 123 -26.11 5.13 -39.82
N PRO A 124 -27.39 4.76 -39.62
CA PRO A 124 -28.01 3.93 -38.57
C PRO A 124 -28.92 2.82 -39.20
N CYS A 125 -29.72 2.08 -38.42
CA CYS A 125 -30.99 1.49 -38.90
C CYS A 125 -31.95 1.02 -37.77
N LEU A 126 -33.10 1.70 -37.66
CA LEU A 126 -34.46 1.19 -37.31
C LEU A 126 -34.73 0.53 -35.94
N ASP A 127 -35.42 1.26 -35.04
CA ASP A 127 -36.88 1.19 -34.76
C ASP A 127 -37.61 -0.18 -34.86
N GLU A 128 -38.64 -0.51 -34.05
CA GLU A 128 -39.46 0.27 -33.08
C GLU A 128 -40.21 -0.66 -32.08
N GLN A 129 -40.77 -0.09 -30.99
CA GLN A 129 -41.85 -0.64 -30.12
C GLN A 129 -41.57 -1.99 -29.37
N ASP A 130 -42.03 -2.26 -28.14
CA ASP A 130 -43.22 -1.78 -27.41
C ASP A 130 -43.09 -1.95 -25.86
N MET A 131 -44.05 -1.42 -25.08
CA MET A 131 -44.16 -1.59 -23.60
C MET A 131 -45.50 -2.28 -23.27
N PRO A 132 -45.64 -3.13 -22.21
CA PRO A 132 -45.96 -2.56 -20.89
C PRO A 132 -45.64 -3.40 -19.61
N LEU A 133 -45.79 -2.76 -18.44
CA LEU A 133 -46.11 -3.33 -17.11
C LEU A 133 -47.62 -3.05 -16.81
N PRO A 134 -48.34 -3.64 -15.82
CA PRO A 134 -47.86 -4.07 -14.48
C PRO A 134 -48.62 -5.29 -13.85
N THR A 135 -48.77 -5.30 -12.51
CA THR A 135 -49.49 -6.25 -11.60
C THR A 135 -48.75 -7.55 -11.21
N GLY A 136 -48.88 -8.10 -9.99
CA GLY A 136 -49.52 -7.56 -8.77
C GLY A 136 -49.60 -8.55 -7.57
N THR A 137 -49.48 -8.03 -6.34
CA THR A 137 -50.08 -8.50 -5.04
C THR A 137 -49.91 -9.94 -4.49
N GLU A 138 -49.44 -10.02 -3.22
CA GLU A 138 -50.00 -10.85 -2.10
C GLU A 138 -49.83 -12.41 -2.09
N SER A 139 -49.85 -13.15 -0.96
CA SER A 139 -49.76 -12.86 0.51
C SER A 139 -49.62 -14.15 1.40
N LEU A 140 -49.16 -14.02 2.67
CA LEU A 140 -49.44 -14.87 3.89
C LEU A 140 -49.09 -16.41 3.83
N GLN A 141 -49.09 -17.29 4.86
CA GLN A 141 -49.00 -17.30 6.36
C GLN A 141 -48.42 -18.69 6.82
N VAL A 142 -47.54 -18.81 7.83
CA VAL A 142 -47.75 -19.11 9.29
C VAL A 142 -48.35 -20.48 9.70
N GLU A 143 -47.56 -21.30 10.42
CA GLU A 143 -47.84 -22.01 11.72
C GLU A 143 -46.56 -22.81 12.15
N ARG A 144 -46.04 -22.71 13.39
CA ARG A 144 -46.26 -23.55 14.61
C ARG A 144 -45.99 -25.06 14.44
N GLY A 145 -45.34 -25.80 15.35
CA GLY A 145 -44.70 -25.50 16.66
C GLY A 145 -44.82 -26.73 17.62
N HIS A 146 -44.06 -26.81 18.74
CA HIS A 146 -44.44 -27.38 20.07
C HIS A 146 -43.25 -27.60 21.05
N HIS A 147 -43.58 -27.60 22.36
CA HIS A 147 -42.77 -27.97 23.54
C HIS A 147 -43.56 -29.10 24.30
N PRO A 148 -42.99 -29.90 25.25
CA PRO A 148 -42.72 -29.42 26.63
C PRO A 148 -41.60 -30.16 27.43
N SER A 149 -41.43 -29.80 28.71
CA SER A 149 -40.59 -30.44 29.75
C SER A 149 -41.44 -31.27 30.74
N PRO A 150 -40.86 -32.00 31.75
CA PRO A 150 -40.79 -31.41 33.12
C PRO A 150 -39.71 -31.96 34.12
N GLY A 151 -39.47 -31.22 35.23
CA GLY A 151 -39.09 -31.72 36.58
C GLY A 151 -37.59 -31.99 36.91
N ASP A 152 -37.19 -32.29 38.17
CA ASP A 152 -37.73 -31.98 39.52
C ASP A 152 -36.72 -32.37 40.67
N ARG A 153 -36.64 -31.61 41.79
CA ARG A 153 -36.04 -31.96 43.14
C ARG A 153 -34.53 -32.34 43.28
N ASP A 154 -33.84 -32.35 44.45
CA ASP A 154 -34.04 -31.81 45.84
C ASP A 154 -32.71 -31.69 46.67
N LYS A 155 -32.65 -30.74 47.64
CA LYS A 155 -32.06 -30.76 49.03
C LYS A 155 -30.55 -31.00 49.42
N GLU A 156 -30.08 -30.14 50.37
CA GLU A 156 -29.36 -30.37 51.68
C GLU A 156 -28.06 -31.26 51.78
N GLN A 157 -27.05 -31.07 52.68
CA GLN A 157 -26.65 -30.06 53.70
C GLN A 157 -25.16 -30.27 54.17
N ASP A 158 -24.68 -29.39 55.07
CA ASP A 158 -23.68 -29.59 56.17
C ASP A 158 -22.11 -29.42 56.09
N MET A 159 -21.64 -28.59 57.05
CA MET A 159 -20.43 -28.63 57.95
C MET A 159 -18.95 -28.59 57.46
N LEU A 160 -18.33 -27.39 57.52
CA LEU A 160 -17.33 -26.86 58.50
C LEU A 160 -16.43 -27.82 59.37
N PRO A 161 -15.29 -27.38 60.01
CA PRO A 161 -14.56 -26.07 59.99
C PRO A 161 -12.98 -26.11 60.02
N THR A 162 -12.34 -24.92 60.15
CA THR A 162 -10.92 -24.62 60.54
C THR A 162 -9.79 -24.89 59.52
N GLY A 163 -8.62 -24.21 59.54
CA GLY A 163 -8.04 -23.25 60.51
C GLY A 163 -7.22 -22.10 59.88
N THR A 164 -6.31 -21.46 60.64
CA THR A 164 -5.83 -20.06 60.39
C THR A 164 -4.31 -19.85 60.30
N LYS A 165 -3.89 -18.69 59.72
CA LYS A 165 -2.56 -17.99 59.78
C LYS A 165 -1.46 -18.51 58.83
N HIS A 166 -0.38 -17.77 58.52
CA HIS A 166 -0.14 -16.33 58.20
C HIS A 166 1.37 -16.14 57.85
N LEU A 167 1.74 -15.07 57.12
CA LEU A 167 3.13 -14.66 56.74
C LEU A 167 3.77 -15.58 55.66
N GLN A 168 4.53 -15.13 54.64
CA GLN A 168 5.67 -14.19 54.55
C GLN A 168 6.92 -14.74 55.27
N ASP A 169 8.04 -15.05 54.61
CA ASP A 169 8.84 -14.09 53.84
C ASP A 169 9.78 -14.70 52.76
N THR A 170 10.48 -13.81 52.05
CA THR A 170 11.51 -13.97 51.00
C THR A 170 12.83 -14.62 51.50
N ILE A 171 13.65 -15.27 50.63
CA ILE A 171 15.12 -15.05 50.47
C ILE A 171 15.78 -15.96 49.38
N HIS A 172 17.05 -15.64 49.04
CA HIS A 172 17.89 -16.05 47.91
C HIS A 172 18.46 -17.49 47.88
N ILE A 173 18.95 -17.82 46.68
CA ILE A 173 19.91 -18.88 46.28
C ILE A 173 21.29 -18.65 46.95
N GLU A 174 22.02 -19.71 47.34
CA GLU A 174 23.32 -20.14 46.72
C GLU A 174 24.12 -21.20 47.55
N SER A 175 24.97 -21.96 46.84
CA SER A 175 26.26 -22.57 47.26
C SER A 175 26.39 -24.07 47.65
N CYS A 176 27.48 -24.65 47.13
CA CYS A 176 28.37 -25.71 47.67
C CYS A 176 27.99 -27.22 47.74
N LEU A 177 28.42 -27.94 46.70
CA LEU A 177 29.45 -29.01 46.68
C LEU A 177 29.29 -30.35 47.46
N ASP A 178 29.49 -31.42 46.68
CA ASP A 178 30.21 -32.70 46.90
C ASP A 178 29.90 -33.63 48.10
N ASN A 179 29.67 -34.92 47.78
CA ASN A 179 30.66 -35.97 48.09
C ASN A 179 30.43 -37.31 47.34
N ASP A 180 31.53 -38.06 47.23
CA ASP A 180 31.70 -39.50 46.99
C ASP A 180 31.46 -40.17 45.60
N PRO A 181 32.22 -41.26 45.28
CA PRO A 181 32.66 -41.50 43.90
C PRO A 181 32.42 -42.91 43.30
N VAL A 182 32.44 -42.95 41.96
CA VAL A 182 32.82 -44.06 41.07
C VAL A 182 32.12 -45.43 41.25
N LEU A 183 31.25 -45.74 40.27
CA LEU A 183 31.13 -47.09 39.71
C LEU A 183 31.33 -47.00 38.19
N VAL A 184 32.18 -47.86 37.63
CA VAL A 184 32.56 -47.79 36.21
C VAL A 184 31.50 -48.47 35.34
N LEU A 185 31.00 -47.74 34.33
CA LEU A 185 30.24 -48.29 33.22
C LEU A 185 31.04 -48.12 31.91
N PRO A 186 30.91 -49.04 30.93
CA PRO A 186 31.68 -48.98 29.70
C PRO A 186 31.31 -47.77 28.84
N ALA A 187 32.29 -47.24 28.12
CA ALA A 187 32.07 -46.20 27.13
C ALA A 187 31.36 -46.73 25.88
N THR A 188 30.84 -45.79 25.08
CA THR A 188 30.27 -45.97 23.73
C THR A 188 29.12 -46.97 23.63
N ASP A 189 27.90 -46.43 23.64
CA ASP A 189 27.32 -46.14 22.32
C ASP A 189 27.16 -44.63 22.15
N LYS A 190 27.60 -44.08 21.02
CA LYS A 190 27.22 -42.73 20.62
C LYS A 190 25.84 -42.85 19.99
N VAL A 191 24.81 -42.27 20.60
CA VAL A 191 23.60 -41.91 19.85
C VAL A 191 24.00 -40.80 18.88
N GLN A 192 24.50 -41.23 17.72
CA GLN A 192 24.83 -40.38 16.60
C GLN A 192 23.51 -39.83 16.09
N ALA A 193 23.18 -38.59 16.49
CA ALA A 193 22.05 -37.86 15.93
C ALA A 193 22.23 -37.84 14.41
N SER A 194 21.39 -38.61 13.71
CA SER A 194 21.36 -38.60 12.26
C SER A 194 20.98 -37.19 11.84
N ALA A 195 21.89 -36.49 11.16
CA ALA A 195 21.54 -35.25 10.48
C ALA A 195 20.32 -35.54 9.60
N ALA A 196 19.21 -34.86 9.86
CA ALA A 196 17.93 -35.21 9.26
C ALA A 196 18.01 -35.04 7.75
N THR A 197 18.04 -36.15 7.02
CA THR A 197 17.93 -36.11 5.56
C THR A 197 16.54 -35.59 5.19
N CYS A 198 16.45 -34.72 4.18
CA CYS A 198 15.14 -34.28 3.68
C CYS A 198 14.24 -35.48 3.39
N HIS A 199 12.94 -35.37 3.69
CA HIS A 199 12.01 -36.44 3.36
C HIS A 199 11.97 -36.63 1.82
N PRO A 200 12.10 -37.86 1.28
CA PRO A 200 12.29 -38.08 -0.16
C PRO A 200 11.19 -37.48 -1.06
N ASP A 201 9.93 -37.48 -0.64
CA ASP A 201 8.85 -36.79 -1.37
C ASP A 201 9.04 -35.28 -1.42
N ASP A 202 9.53 -34.68 -0.34
CA ASP A 202 9.69 -33.23 -0.20
C ASP A 202 10.90 -32.77 -1.01
N GLU A 203 12.03 -33.48 -0.92
CA GLU A 203 13.20 -33.29 -1.79
C GLU A 203 12.82 -33.43 -3.26
N ALA A 204 12.19 -34.54 -3.65
CA ALA A 204 11.83 -34.79 -5.04
C ALA A 204 10.70 -33.89 -5.55
N GLY A 205 9.97 -33.18 -4.67
CA GLY A 205 9.00 -32.15 -5.03
C GLY A 205 9.67 -30.79 -5.21
N LEU A 206 10.51 -30.37 -4.26
CA LEU A 206 11.25 -29.10 -4.29
C LEU A 206 12.30 -29.06 -5.41
N LEU A 207 13.05 -30.14 -5.63
CA LEU A 207 13.98 -30.21 -6.77
C LEU A 207 13.23 -30.22 -8.11
N SER A 208 12.05 -30.83 -8.18
CA SER A 208 11.17 -30.73 -9.36
C SER A 208 10.57 -29.32 -9.56
N PHE A 209 10.46 -28.51 -8.51
CA PHE A 209 10.15 -27.08 -8.63
C PHE A 209 11.36 -26.29 -9.13
N LYS A 210 12.55 -26.53 -8.57
CA LYS A 210 13.80 -25.90 -9.02
C LYS A 210 14.12 -26.20 -10.49
N LEU A 211 13.84 -27.40 -10.98
CA LEU A 211 13.95 -27.76 -12.41
C LEU A 211 12.92 -27.05 -13.31
N GLY A 212 11.82 -26.53 -12.74
CA GLY A 212 10.84 -25.69 -13.44
C GLY A 212 11.19 -24.19 -13.45
N ILE A 213 12.30 -23.80 -12.81
CA ILE A 213 12.84 -22.43 -12.83
C ILE A 213 13.88 -22.34 -13.95
N THR A 214 13.61 -21.44 -14.90
CA THR A 214 14.43 -21.21 -16.10
C THR A 214 15.51 -20.13 -15.90
N ALA A 215 15.37 -19.25 -14.91
CA ALA A 215 16.43 -18.33 -14.51
C ALA A 215 16.32 -17.91 -13.03
N ASP A 216 17.45 -17.96 -12.33
CA ASP A 216 17.66 -17.49 -10.95
C ASP A 216 18.95 -16.64 -10.86
N PRO A 217 18.98 -15.44 -11.44
CA PRO A 217 20.17 -14.57 -11.44
C PRO A 217 20.55 -14.05 -10.05
N SER A 218 19.71 -14.25 -9.03
CA SER A 218 19.99 -13.91 -7.63
C SER A 218 20.42 -15.12 -6.79
N ASN A 219 20.49 -16.31 -7.37
CA ASN A 219 20.84 -17.57 -6.70
C ASN A 219 19.98 -17.85 -5.46
N MET A 220 18.69 -17.47 -5.50
CA MET A 220 17.71 -17.66 -4.42
C MET A 220 17.65 -19.14 -4.00
N LEU A 221 17.64 -20.04 -4.98
CA LEU A 221 17.57 -21.50 -4.80
C LEU A 221 18.97 -22.12 -4.66
N GLY A 222 20.02 -21.34 -4.44
CA GLY A 222 21.42 -21.79 -4.42
C GLY A 222 21.75 -22.81 -3.33
N THR A 223 21.02 -22.80 -2.22
CA THR A 223 21.15 -23.79 -1.13
C THR A 223 20.36 -25.08 -1.38
N TRP A 224 19.42 -25.09 -2.32
CA TRP A 224 18.58 -26.26 -2.61
C TRP A 224 19.40 -27.33 -3.36
N LYS A 225 19.83 -28.38 -2.65
CA LYS A 225 20.80 -29.38 -3.15
C LYS A 225 20.40 -30.80 -2.76
N GLU A 226 20.41 -31.69 -3.74
CA GLU A 226 20.16 -33.13 -3.55
C GLU A 226 21.08 -33.75 -2.50
N GLY A 227 20.52 -34.62 -1.66
CA GLY A 227 21.23 -35.29 -0.56
C GLY A 227 21.46 -34.41 0.68
N THR A 228 20.78 -33.27 0.81
CA THR A 228 20.90 -32.35 1.96
C THR A 228 19.56 -32.10 2.65
N ASP A 229 19.60 -31.66 3.91
CA ASP A 229 18.39 -31.31 4.66
C ASP A 229 17.69 -30.09 4.03
N CYS A 230 16.46 -30.30 3.55
CA CYS A 230 15.64 -29.25 2.96
C CYS A 230 15.10 -28.24 3.98
N CYS A 231 15.04 -28.59 5.26
CA CYS A 231 14.66 -27.65 6.33
C CYS A 231 15.75 -26.58 6.57
N ASN A 232 16.95 -26.77 6.01
CA ASN A 232 18.03 -25.78 5.96
C ASN A 232 18.14 -25.03 4.61
N TRP A 233 17.19 -25.23 3.68
CA TRP A 233 17.19 -24.54 2.39
C TRP A 233 16.55 -23.15 2.47
N ASN A 234 17.05 -22.21 1.64
CA ASN A 234 16.58 -20.83 1.64
C ASN A 234 15.09 -20.78 1.28
N GLY A 235 14.28 -20.22 2.18
CA GLY A 235 12.85 -20.10 1.96
C GLY A 235 12.06 -21.40 2.15
N ILE A 236 12.60 -22.41 2.81
CA ILE A 236 11.83 -23.60 3.23
C ILE A 236 11.50 -23.48 4.73
N THR A 237 10.35 -24.00 5.13
CA THR A 237 9.93 -24.13 6.53
C THR A 237 9.36 -25.52 6.76
N CYS A 238 9.68 -26.10 7.91
CA CYS A 238 9.31 -27.46 8.28
C CYS A 238 8.62 -27.54 9.64
N LEU A 239 7.83 -28.60 9.83
CA LEU A 239 7.37 -29.06 11.14
C LEU A 239 8.45 -29.90 11.85
N VAL A 240 8.16 -30.20 13.13
CA VAL A 240 8.68 -31.40 13.79
C VAL A 240 8.49 -32.61 12.87
N ASP A 241 9.43 -33.56 12.89
CA ASP A 241 9.58 -34.66 11.93
C ASP A 241 10.09 -34.27 10.52
N ASN A 242 10.61 -33.04 10.35
CA ASN A 242 11.35 -32.58 9.15
C ASN A 242 10.52 -32.64 7.85
N ARG A 243 9.21 -32.38 7.96
CA ARG A 243 8.29 -32.30 6.81
C ARG A 243 8.04 -30.86 6.43
N VAL A 244 8.13 -30.56 5.13
CA VAL A 244 7.99 -29.19 4.61
C VAL A 244 6.53 -28.73 4.66
N THR A 245 6.30 -27.57 5.29
CA THR A 245 4.98 -26.91 5.40
C THR A 245 4.84 -25.65 4.55
N ALA A 246 5.91 -24.86 4.43
CA ALA A 246 5.85 -23.63 3.63
C ALA A 246 7.06 -23.44 2.71
N ILE A 247 6.80 -22.79 1.57
CA ILE A 247 7.79 -22.27 0.63
C ILE A 247 7.65 -20.75 0.60
N TYR A 248 8.69 -20.02 1.00
CA TYR A 248 8.74 -18.58 1.11
C TYR A 248 9.90 -17.99 0.29
N LEU A 249 9.58 -17.51 -0.91
CA LEU A 249 10.53 -16.90 -1.85
C LEU A 249 10.06 -15.47 -2.15
N THR A 250 10.83 -14.48 -1.69
CA THR A 250 10.54 -13.05 -1.94
C THR A 250 11.66 -12.38 -2.72
N GLY A 251 11.28 -11.63 -3.76
CA GLY A 251 12.10 -10.61 -4.37
C GLY A 251 12.16 -9.35 -3.49
N GLN A 252 13.14 -8.50 -3.76
CA GLN A 252 13.24 -7.15 -3.22
C GLN A 252 12.28 -6.20 -3.95
N ILE A 253 11.58 -5.40 -3.16
CA ILE A 253 10.82 -4.24 -3.61
C ILE A 253 11.82 -3.09 -3.80
N ASN A 254 11.67 -2.31 -4.88
CA ASN A 254 12.63 -1.27 -5.26
C ASN A 254 12.60 -0.09 -4.26
N ASN A 255 13.51 -0.08 -3.28
CA ASN A 255 13.67 1.03 -2.33
C ASN A 255 14.58 2.16 -2.90
N GLY A 256 14.23 2.69 -4.07
CA GLY A 256 14.73 3.96 -4.62
C GLY A 256 16.18 4.03 -5.12
N THR A 257 17.17 3.40 -4.46
CA THR A 257 18.61 3.72 -4.68
C THR A 257 19.43 2.66 -5.41
N THR A 258 18.93 1.43 -5.54
CA THR A 258 19.68 0.32 -6.18
C THR A 258 18.75 -0.65 -6.89
N LEU A 259 18.95 -0.85 -8.20
CA LEU A 259 18.21 -1.82 -9.00
C LEU A 259 18.76 -3.25 -8.80
N VAL A 260 18.60 -3.79 -7.60
CA VAL A 260 18.79 -5.23 -7.37
C VAL A 260 17.62 -5.95 -8.02
N ASN A 261 17.80 -6.37 -9.28
CA ASN A 261 16.80 -7.12 -10.05
C ASN A 261 16.71 -8.57 -9.56
N THR A 262 16.24 -8.74 -8.33
CA THR A 262 15.79 -10.02 -7.80
C THR A 262 14.63 -10.53 -8.65
N THR A 263 14.90 -11.51 -9.49
CA THR A 263 13.91 -12.13 -10.35
C THR A 263 14.06 -13.64 -10.24
N LEU A 264 12.94 -14.34 -10.25
CA LEU A 264 12.89 -15.79 -10.40
C LEU A 264 11.95 -16.07 -11.57
N SER A 265 12.44 -16.77 -12.58
CA SER A 265 11.73 -16.97 -13.85
C SER A 265 11.44 -18.44 -14.06
N GLY A 266 10.23 -18.79 -14.51
CA GLY A 266 9.83 -20.18 -14.70
C GLY A 266 8.34 -20.40 -14.44
N THR A 267 7.98 -21.61 -14.03
CA THR A 267 6.60 -21.99 -13.70
C THR A 267 6.50 -22.75 -12.38
N ILE A 268 5.33 -22.72 -11.75
CA ILE A 268 5.11 -23.44 -10.48
C ILE A 268 4.85 -24.92 -10.78
N SER A 269 5.87 -25.75 -10.56
CA SER A 269 5.84 -27.18 -10.89
C SER A 269 4.74 -27.96 -10.14
N PRO A 270 3.87 -28.72 -10.83
CA PRO A 270 2.84 -29.55 -10.20
C PRO A 270 3.38 -30.62 -9.24
N SER A 271 4.67 -30.96 -9.34
CA SER A 271 5.37 -31.88 -8.42
C SER A 271 5.40 -31.40 -6.96
N LEU A 272 5.07 -30.14 -6.67
CA LEU A 272 4.85 -29.66 -5.30
C LEU A 272 3.70 -30.40 -4.59
N SER A 273 2.80 -31.06 -5.33
CA SER A 273 1.83 -32.03 -4.77
C SER A 273 2.44 -33.21 -4.01
N LYS A 274 3.75 -33.46 -4.11
CA LYS A 274 4.46 -34.46 -3.29
C LYS A 274 4.57 -34.05 -1.82
N LEU A 275 4.69 -32.75 -1.53
CA LEU A 275 4.85 -32.22 -0.17
C LEU A 275 3.51 -32.30 0.58
N LYS A 276 3.23 -33.47 1.20
CA LYS A 276 1.91 -33.77 1.78
C LYS A 276 1.54 -32.92 2.99
N TYR A 277 2.50 -32.23 3.59
CA TYR A 277 2.33 -31.33 4.73
C TYR A 277 2.34 -29.85 4.32
N LEU A 278 2.55 -29.52 3.03
CA LEU A 278 2.56 -28.15 2.55
C LEU A 278 1.20 -27.48 2.76
N ASP A 279 1.18 -26.43 3.59
CA ASP A 279 -0.01 -25.63 3.91
C ASP A 279 0.08 -24.19 3.34
N GLY A 280 1.30 -23.70 3.05
CA GLY A 280 1.53 -22.34 2.57
C GLY A 280 2.48 -22.23 1.38
N ILE A 281 2.17 -21.34 0.43
CA ILE A 281 3.08 -20.94 -0.64
C ILE A 281 3.11 -19.41 -0.79
N TYR A 282 4.31 -18.84 -0.63
CA TYR A 282 4.57 -17.41 -0.62
C TYR A 282 5.62 -17.09 -1.69
N LEU A 283 5.16 -16.64 -2.86
CA LEU A 283 5.99 -16.29 -4.02
C LEU A 283 5.79 -14.80 -4.33
N LEU A 284 6.56 -13.94 -3.67
CA LEU A 284 6.31 -12.50 -3.61
C LEU A 284 7.33 -11.71 -4.43
N ASN A 285 6.88 -10.79 -5.29
CA ASN A 285 7.76 -9.82 -5.98
C ASN A 285 8.86 -10.45 -6.87
N LEU A 286 8.67 -11.70 -7.31
CA LEU A 286 9.65 -12.45 -8.12
C LEU A 286 9.64 -12.04 -9.60
N ARG A 287 8.66 -11.22 -10.02
CA ARG A 287 8.52 -10.53 -11.32
C ARG A 287 8.41 -11.40 -12.58
N SER A 288 8.73 -12.69 -12.52
CA SER A 288 8.80 -13.58 -13.70
C SER A 288 8.36 -15.02 -13.48
N ILE A 289 7.79 -15.39 -12.32
CA ILE A 289 7.06 -16.66 -12.20
C ILE A 289 5.78 -16.56 -13.03
N SER A 290 5.51 -17.60 -13.83
CA SER A 290 4.48 -17.60 -14.87
C SER A 290 3.70 -18.91 -14.91
N GLY A 291 2.71 -18.98 -15.80
CA GLY A 291 1.82 -20.13 -15.96
C GLY A 291 0.38 -19.77 -15.59
N SER A 292 -0.35 -20.74 -15.04
CA SER A 292 -1.73 -20.58 -14.56
C SER A 292 -1.83 -20.78 -13.05
N PHE A 293 -3.05 -20.74 -12.50
CA PHE A 293 -3.28 -21.06 -11.09
C PHE A 293 -2.66 -22.41 -10.71
N PRO A 294 -1.98 -22.54 -9.55
CA PRO A 294 -1.24 -23.73 -9.16
C PRO A 294 -2.16 -24.90 -8.78
N ASN A 295 -2.78 -25.55 -9.77
CA ASN A 295 -3.81 -26.59 -9.58
C ASN A 295 -3.38 -27.78 -8.69
N PHE A 296 -2.08 -27.96 -8.41
CA PHE A 296 -1.59 -28.98 -7.47
C PHE A 296 -2.14 -28.78 -6.05
N VAL A 297 -2.48 -27.56 -5.63
CA VAL A 297 -3.02 -27.28 -4.27
C VAL A 297 -4.34 -28.01 -4.02
N PHE A 298 -5.12 -28.34 -5.06
CA PHE A 298 -6.34 -29.15 -4.93
C PHE A 298 -6.10 -30.61 -4.50
N SER A 299 -4.83 -31.05 -4.44
CA SER A 299 -4.44 -32.36 -3.91
C SER A 299 -3.92 -32.34 -2.46
N LEU A 300 -3.87 -31.16 -1.83
CA LEU A 300 -3.32 -30.94 -0.49
C LEU A 300 -4.45 -30.62 0.51
N PRO A 301 -4.86 -31.57 1.37
CA PRO A 301 -6.08 -31.45 2.20
C PRO A 301 -5.95 -30.50 3.40
N ASN A 302 -4.77 -29.90 3.59
CA ASN A 302 -4.44 -28.97 4.67
C ASN A 302 -4.02 -27.58 4.16
N PHE A 303 -4.20 -27.28 2.87
CA PHE A 303 -3.74 -26.02 2.29
C PHE A 303 -4.50 -24.80 2.85
N LYS A 304 -3.75 -23.84 3.42
CA LYS A 304 -4.22 -22.67 4.15
C LYS A 304 -3.90 -21.34 3.45
N TYR A 305 -2.70 -21.19 2.88
CA TYR A 305 -2.17 -19.88 2.50
C TYR A 305 -1.62 -19.86 1.06
N ILE A 306 -2.31 -19.16 0.15
CA ILE A 306 -1.79 -18.85 -1.19
C ILE A 306 -1.42 -17.36 -1.21
N TYR A 307 -0.15 -17.03 -1.35
CA TYR A 307 0.34 -15.67 -1.54
C TYR A 307 1.32 -15.60 -2.73
N ILE A 308 0.79 -15.40 -3.94
CA ILE A 308 1.60 -15.37 -5.17
C ILE A 308 1.49 -13.97 -5.77
N GLU A 309 2.21 -13.01 -5.21
CA GLU A 309 2.07 -11.58 -5.51
C GLU A 309 3.15 -11.05 -6.47
N ASN A 310 2.80 -10.07 -7.30
CA ASN A 310 3.70 -9.31 -8.17
C ASN A 310 4.54 -10.22 -9.10
N ASN A 311 3.82 -10.96 -9.94
CA ASN A 311 4.31 -12.02 -10.84
C ASN A 311 3.55 -12.03 -12.19
N LYS A 312 3.68 -13.10 -12.98
CA LYS A 312 3.10 -13.25 -14.33
C LYS A 312 2.21 -14.49 -14.45
N LEU A 313 1.53 -14.91 -13.37
CA LEU A 313 0.49 -15.94 -13.49
C LEU A 313 -0.70 -15.38 -14.26
N SER A 314 -1.40 -16.24 -14.99
CA SER A 314 -2.36 -15.85 -16.03
C SER A 314 -3.51 -16.85 -16.18
N GLY A 315 -4.50 -16.51 -17.01
CA GLY A 315 -5.70 -17.31 -17.20
C GLY A 315 -6.73 -17.08 -16.09
N GLN A 316 -7.65 -18.02 -15.89
CA GLN A 316 -8.77 -17.85 -14.94
C GLN A 316 -8.44 -18.38 -13.54
N ILE A 317 -9.06 -17.77 -12.52
CA ILE A 317 -9.16 -18.39 -11.19
C ILE A 317 -10.09 -19.62 -11.33
N PRO A 318 -9.67 -20.86 -10.97
CA PRO A 318 -10.43 -22.06 -11.30
C PRO A 318 -11.85 -22.08 -10.69
N VAL A 319 -12.83 -22.53 -11.48
CA VAL A 319 -14.24 -22.67 -11.04
C VAL A 319 -14.42 -23.61 -9.83
N ASN A 320 -13.41 -24.43 -9.53
CA ASN A 320 -13.37 -25.32 -8.37
C ASN A 320 -12.51 -24.78 -7.21
N VAL A 321 -12.15 -23.48 -7.17
CA VAL A 321 -11.35 -22.88 -6.09
C VAL A 321 -11.97 -23.14 -4.71
N GLY A 322 -13.31 -23.12 -4.62
CA GLY A 322 -14.09 -23.45 -3.41
C GLY A 322 -13.91 -24.86 -2.83
N LYS A 323 -13.11 -25.75 -3.46
CA LYS A 323 -12.68 -27.01 -2.85
C LYS A 323 -11.63 -26.83 -1.75
N LEU A 324 -10.94 -25.69 -1.71
CA LEU A 324 -9.93 -25.39 -0.69
C LEU A 324 -10.59 -24.90 0.61
N THR A 325 -11.44 -25.73 1.23
CA THR A 325 -12.31 -25.32 2.34
C THR A 325 -11.57 -24.97 3.65
N LYS A 326 -10.25 -25.16 3.71
CA LYS A 326 -9.37 -24.72 4.79
C LYS A 326 -8.52 -23.49 4.44
N LEU A 327 -8.76 -22.86 3.28
CA LEU A 327 -7.99 -21.70 2.85
C LEU A 327 -8.36 -20.49 3.69
N GLU A 328 -7.36 -19.96 4.39
CA GLU A 328 -7.44 -18.80 5.28
C GLU A 328 -6.95 -17.53 4.56
N ALA A 329 -5.99 -17.65 3.64
CA ALA A 329 -5.56 -16.53 2.79
C ALA A 329 -5.46 -16.90 1.30
N LEU A 330 -6.00 -16.01 0.45
CA LEU A 330 -5.89 -16.06 -1.01
C LEU A 330 -5.45 -14.70 -1.55
N SER A 331 -4.15 -14.58 -1.83
CA SER A 331 -3.56 -13.47 -2.56
C SER A 331 -2.92 -13.91 -3.87
N VAL A 332 -3.35 -13.23 -4.95
CA VAL A 332 -2.70 -13.22 -6.26
C VAL A 332 -2.56 -11.78 -6.78
N GLU A 333 -2.40 -10.82 -5.87
CA GLU A 333 -2.26 -9.39 -6.18
C GLU A 333 -1.11 -9.14 -7.18
N GLY A 334 -1.34 -8.35 -8.24
CA GLY A 334 -0.28 -8.02 -9.21
C GLY A 334 0.10 -9.18 -10.14
N ASN A 335 -0.89 -9.71 -10.86
CA ASN A 335 -0.71 -10.78 -11.86
C ASN A 335 -1.56 -10.47 -13.11
N LEU A 336 -1.72 -11.46 -13.99
CA LEU A 336 -2.45 -11.37 -15.26
C LEU A 336 -3.70 -12.28 -15.26
N PHE A 337 -4.29 -12.55 -14.10
CA PHE A 337 -5.52 -13.35 -14.00
C PHE A 337 -6.70 -12.62 -14.63
N SER A 338 -7.52 -13.34 -15.40
CA SER A 338 -8.60 -12.78 -16.22
C SER A 338 -9.89 -13.59 -16.13
N GLY A 339 -10.96 -13.09 -16.75
CA GLY A 339 -12.29 -13.67 -16.65
C GLY A 339 -13.02 -13.27 -15.37
N THR A 340 -14.13 -13.92 -15.08
CA THR A 340 -15.00 -13.60 -13.95
C THR A 340 -14.52 -14.24 -12.64
N LEU A 341 -14.84 -13.61 -11.51
CA LEU A 341 -14.60 -14.16 -10.18
C LEU A 341 -15.53 -15.38 -9.96
N PRO A 342 -15.03 -16.63 -9.81
CA PRO A 342 -15.88 -17.81 -9.74
C PRO A 342 -16.74 -17.81 -8.48
N SER A 343 -18.05 -18.08 -8.62
CA SER A 343 -19.01 -18.09 -7.51
C SER A 343 -18.65 -19.06 -6.38
N SER A 344 -17.90 -20.13 -6.68
CA SER A 344 -17.40 -21.09 -5.69
C SER A 344 -16.42 -20.50 -4.68
N ILE A 345 -15.86 -19.31 -4.91
CA ILE A 345 -15.04 -18.60 -3.92
C ILE A 345 -15.80 -18.37 -2.60
N SER A 346 -17.13 -18.27 -2.67
CA SER A 346 -18.02 -18.20 -1.50
C SER A 346 -18.12 -19.47 -0.65
N MET A 347 -17.38 -20.53 -0.98
CA MET A 347 -17.26 -21.75 -0.18
C MET A 347 -16.02 -21.71 0.75
N LEU A 348 -15.14 -20.72 0.60
CA LEU A 348 -13.91 -20.56 1.37
C LEU A 348 -14.19 -19.90 2.73
N THR A 349 -15.12 -20.43 3.53
CA THR A 349 -15.67 -19.70 4.70
C THR A 349 -14.66 -19.44 5.83
N GLN A 350 -13.44 -20.01 5.77
CA GLN A 350 -12.35 -19.70 6.70
C GLN A 350 -11.52 -18.46 6.32
N LEU A 351 -11.72 -17.92 5.11
CA LEU A 351 -10.87 -16.89 4.51
C LEU A 351 -10.88 -15.58 5.31
N SER A 352 -9.72 -15.19 5.87
CA SER A 352 -9.47 -13.89 6.51
C SER A 352 -8.99 -12.84 5.49
N GLN A 353 -8.24 -13.25 4.47
CA GLN A 353 -7.67 -12.34 3.47
C GLN A 353 -8.00 -12.75 2.04
N LEU A 354 -8.64 -11.85 1.28
CA LEU A 354 -8.89 -12.00 -0.16
C LEU A 354 -8.29 -10.82 -0.95
N LYS A 355 -7.19 -11.09 -1.65
CA LYS A 355 -6.38 -10.09 -2.36
C LYS A 355 -6.23 -10.46 -3.84
N LEU A 356 -7.14 -9.96 -4.68
CA LEU A 356 -7.16 -10.19 -6.13
C LEU A 356 -6.87 -8.91 -6.94
N GLY A 357 -6.38 -7.86 -6.28
CA GLY A 357 -6.11 -6.57 -6.91
C GLY A 357 -5.02 -6.62 -7.99
N ALA A 358 -4.95 -5.58 -8.83
CA ALA A 358 -3.96 -5.45 -9.91
C ALA A 358 -3.91 -6.70 -10.82
N ASN A 359 -5.05 -7.00 -11.45
CA ASN A 359 -5.24 -8.14 -12.36
C ASN A 359 -6.14 -7.70 -13.55
N HIS A 360 -6.70 -8.65 -14.29
CA HIS A 360 -7.57 -8.44 -15.45
C HIS A 360 -8.96 -9.06 -15.27
N LEU A 361 -9.44 -9.18 -14.03
CA LEU A 361 -10.74 -9.79 -13.70
C LEU A 361 -11.90 -8.90 -14.19
N THR A 362 -12.98 -9.52 -14.67
CA THR A 362 -14.13 -8.87 -15.30
C THR A 362 -15.47 -9.26 -14.67
N GLY A 363 -16.53 -8.52 -14.99
CA GLY A 363 -17.90 -8.80 -14.54
C GLY A 363 -18.18 -8.36 -13.10
N ALA A 364 -19.31 -8.80 -12.57
CA ALA A 364 -19.77 -8.41 -11.23
C ALA A 364 -19.18 -9.29 -10.12
N ILE A 365 -19.14 -8.75 -8.89
CA ILE A 365 -18.77 -9.53 -7.69
C ILE A 365 -19.91 -10.51 -7.37
N PRO A 366 -19.67 -11.83 -7.24
CA PRO A 366 -20.74 -12.79 -6.92
C PRO A 366 -21.34 -12.52 -5.53
N ALA A 367 -22.67 -12.36 -5.45
CA ALA A 367 -23.36 -12.07 -4.19
C ALA A 367 -23.09 -13.11 -3.07
N GLY A 368 -22.76 -14.35 -3.42
CA GLY A 368 -22.36 -15.37 -2.44
C GLY A 368 -21.13 -15.01 -1.60
N VAL A 369 -20.29 -14.06 -2.02
CA VAL A 369 -19.11 -13.59 -1.27
C VAL A 369 -19.49 -13.09 0.14
N GLN A 370 -20.75 -12.69 0.37
CA GLN A 370 -21.29 -12.38 1.71
C GLN A 370 -20.99 -13.43 2.79
N ARG A 371 -20.84 -14.71 2.41
CA ARG A 371 -20.58 -15.84 3.33
C ARG A 371 -19.14 -15.92 3.85
N LEU A 372 -18.26 -15.00 3.48
CA LEU A 372 -16.87 -14.94 3.92
C LEU A 372 -16.75 -14.09 5.20
N GLU A 373 -17.46 -14.50 6.26
CA GLU A 373 -17.67 -13.73 7.49
C GLU A 373 -16.38 -13.44 8.30
N ASN A 374 -15.33 -14.25 8.07
CA ASN A 374 -14.01 -14.11 8.68
C ASN A 374 -13.15 -12.99 8.07
N LEU A 375 -13.52 -12.40 6.93
CA LEU A 375 -12.65 -11.45 6.21
C LEU A 375 -12.26 -10.24 7.08
N THR A 376 -10.95 -10.01 7.23
CA THR A 376 -10.35 -8.75 7.70
C THR A 376 -9.98 -7.83 6.53
N LEU A 377 -9.63 -8.41 5.38
CA LEU A 377 -9.14 -7.69 4.19
C LEU A 377 -9.80 -8.20 2.91
N LEU A 378 -10.52 -7.32 2.21
CA LEU A 378 -11.02 -7.55 0.86
C LEU A 378 -10.43 -6.52 -0.12
N SER A 379 -9.59 -6.98 -1.05
CA SER A 379 -8.97 -6.15 -2.09
C SER A 379 -9.23 -6.72 -3.49
N LEU A 380 -9.99 -5.97 -4.29
CA LEU A 380 -10.31 -6.24 -5.69
C LEU A 380 -9.87 -5.08 -6.62
N LYS A 381 -9.13 -4.11 -6.09
CA LYS A 381 -8.73 -2.87 -6.78
C LYS A 381 -7.94 -3.09 -8.07
N SER A 382 -7.92 -2.11 -8.97
CA SER A 382 -7.15 -2.17 -10.23
C SER A 382 -7.48 -3.44 -11.06
N ASN A 383 -8.76 -3.59 -11.40
CA ASN A 383 -9.29 -4.68 -12.23
C ASN A 383 -10.26 -4.08 -13.27
N GLN A 384 -11.03 -4.95 -13.94
CA GLN A 384 -12.06 -4.56 -14.91
C GLN A 384 -13.46 -5.00 -14.45
N LEU A 385 -13.68 -5.11 -13.13
CA LEU A 385 -14.97 -5.49 -12.55
C LEU A 385 -16.01 -4.39 -12.80
N SER A 386 -17.27 -4.79 -12.96
CA SER A 386 -18.34 -3.94 -13.49
C SER A 386 -19.72 -4.30 -12.95
N GLY A 387 -20.70 -3.43 -13.18
CA GLY A 387 -22.01 -3.49 -12.54
C GLY A 387 -22.00 -2.79 -11.18
N GLU A 388 -23.08 -2.91 -10.41
CA GLU A 388 -23.15 -2.29 -9.08
C GLU A 388 -22.32 -3.07 -8.04
N ILE A 389 -21.84 -2.37 -7.02
CA ILE A 389 -21.25 -3.00 -5.84
C ILE A 389 -22.40 -3.68 -5.07
N PRO A 390 -22.36 -5.00 -4.77
CA PRO A 390 -23.49 -5.68 -4.11
C PRO A 390 -23.75 -5.17 -2.69
N ASP A 391 -25.02 -5.09 -2.29
CA ASP A 391 -25.43 -4.59 -0.96
C ASP A 391 -25.36 -5.67 0.13
N PHE A 392 -24.18 -6.27 0.30
CA PHE A 392 -23.95 -7.47 1.10
C PHE A 392 -22.98 -7.32 2.30
N PHE A 393 -22.48 -6.12 2.57
CA PHE A 393 -21.37 -5.94 3.52
C PHE A 393 -21.71 -6.23 4.99
N SER A 394 -22.99 -6.46 5.30
CA SER A 394 -23.46 -6.90 6.61
C SER A 394 -22.90 -8.25 7.07
N GLY A 395 -22.38 -9.09 6.16
CA GLY A 395 -21.73 -10.36 6.51
C GLY A 395 -20.31 -10.21 7.07
N PHE A 396 -19.58 -9.16 6.69
CA PHE A 396 -18.15 -9.03 7.00
C PHE A 396 -17.91 -8.41 8.37
N SER A 397 -18.35 -9.11 9.42
CA SER A 397 -18.31 -8.63 10.81
C SER A 397 -16.91 -8.30 11.33
N ASN A 398 -15.84 -8.67 10.61
CA ASN A 398 -14.44 -8.48 10.96
C ASN A 398 -13.66 -7.49 10.05
N LEU A 399 -14.28 -6.96 8.99
CA LEU A 399 -13.54 -6.23 7.95
C LEU A 399 -12.87 -4.94 8.48
N ARG A 400 -11.58 -4.81 8.20
CA ARG A 400 -10.73 -3.65 8.51
C ARG A 400 -10.37 -2.84 7.27
N ILE A 401 -10.19 -3.52 6.14
CA ILE A 401 -9.70 -2.96 4.88
C ILE A 401 -10.64 -3.40 3.74
N LEU A 402 -11.15 -2.42 2.98
CA LEU A 402 -11.94 -2.64 1.77
C LEU A 402 -11.38 -1.79 0.62
N GLU A 403 -10.90 -2.46 -0.43
CA GLU A 403 -10.33 -1.81 -1.62
C GLU A 403 -11.03 -2.29 -2.90
N LEU A 404 -11.86 -1.41 -3.48
CA LEU A 404 -12.57 -1.63 -4.74
C LEU A 404 -12.20 -0.57 -5.81
N SER A 405 -11.19 0.26 -5.52
CA SER A 405 -10.74 1.35 -6.38
C SER A 405 -10.29 0.89 -7.77
N ARG A 406 -10.25 1.81 -8.75
CA ARG A 406 -9.74 1.55 -10.12
C ARG A 406 -10.43 0.34 -10.79
N ASN A 407 -11.75 0.43 -10.91
CA ASN A 407 -12.62 -0.56 -11.54
C ASN A 407 -13.68 0.16 -12.42
N LYS A 408 -14.72 -0.55 -12.86
CA LYS A 408 -15.83 -0.02 -13.68
C LYS A 408 -17.16 -0.13 -12.91
N PHE A 409 -17.14 -0.03 -11.58
CA PHE A 409 -18.35 -0.16 -10.75
C PHE A 409 -19.31 1.02 -10.94
N THR A 410 -20.59 0.73 -11.09
CA THR A 410 -21.70 1.67 -11.29
C THR A 410 -22.64 1.70 -10.08
N GLY A 411 -23.76 2.41 -10.18
CA GLY A 411 -24.78 2.46 -9.12
C GLY A 411 -24.44 3.46 -8.03
N LYS A 412 -24.79 3.15 -6.78
CA LYS A 412 -24.54 3.98 -5.59
C LYS A 412 -23.63 3.24 -4.60
N ILE A 413 -23.07 3.98 -3.63
CA ILE A 413 -22.36 3.38 -2.48
C ILE A 413 -23.39 2.58 -1.64
N PRO A 414 -23.26 1.25 -1.47
CA PRO A 414 -24.31 0.42 -0.86
C PRO A 414 -24.56 0.67 0.63
N GLY A 415 -25.81 0.50 1.09
CA GLY A 415 -26.23 0.81 2.46
C GLY A 415 -25.64 -0.09 3.53
N SER A 416 -25.42 -1.37 3.19
CA SER A 416 -24.83 -2.40 4.06
C SER A 416 -23.39 -2.11 4.46
N ILE A 417 -22.65 -1.25 3.72
CA ILE A 417 -21.31 -0.79 4.14
C ILE A 417 -21.37 -0.20 5.56
N SER A 418 -22.49 0.42 5.95
CA SER A 418 -22.70 0.96 7.31
C SER A 418 -22.55 -0.06 8.45
N ALA A 419 -22.62 -1.36 8.19
CA ALA A 419 -22.34 -2.41 9.18
C ALA A 419 -20.85 -2.48 9.59
N LEU A 420 -19.95 -2.05 8.70
CA LEU A 420 -18.49 -2.12 8.88
C LEU A 420 -17.94 -1.03 9.82
N ALA A 421 -18.77 -0.05 10.20
CA ALA A 421 -18.38 1.19 10.87
C ALA A 421 -17.61 1.02 12.20
N THR A 422 -17.72 -0.14 12.86
CA THR A 422 -17.04 -0.45 14.12
C THR A 422 -15.59 -0.92 13.97
N LYS A 423 -15.18 -1.39 12.78
CA LYS A 423 -13.86 -2.02 12.55
C LYS A 423 -13.11 -1.50 11.32
N LEU A 424 -13.80 -0.97 10.32
CA LEU A 424 -13.16 -0.52 9.08
C LEU A 424 -12.27 0.70 9.31
N GLY A 425 -10.97 0.55 9.06
CA GLY A 425 -9.98 1.62 9.08
C GLY A 425 -9.70 2.20 7.69
N TYR A 426 -9.83 1.40 6.63
CA TYR A 426 -9.42 1.78 5.27
C TYR A 426 -10.54 1.49 4.26
N LEU A 427 -10.96 2.51 3.50
CA LEU A 427 -11.99 2.42 2.47
C LEU A 427 -11.54 3.11 1.16
N GLU A 428 -11.27 2.30 0.14
CA GLU A 428 -10.90 2.72 -1.21
C GLU A 428 -12.02 2.39 -2.21
N LEU A 429 -12.75 3.39 -2.70
CA LEU A 429 -13.75 3.26 -3.78
C LEU A 429 -13.43 4.14 -5.01
N GLY A 430 -12.32 4.88 -5.00
CA GLY A 430 -11.97 5.86 -6.02
C GLY A 430 -11.71 5.27 -7.41
N HIS A 431 -11.69 6.12 -8.44
CA HIS A 431 -11.58 5.71 -9.85
C HIS A 431 -12.60 4.64 -10.25
N ASN A 432 -13.89 4.99 -10.19
CA ASN A 432 -15.02 4.15 -10.58
C ASN A 432 -16.11 5.01 -11.28
N LEU A 433 -17.30 4.46 -11.49
CA LEU A 433 -18.45 5.14 -12.10
C LEU A 433 -19.62 5.29 -11.11
N LEU A 434 -19.33 5.35 -9.81
CA LEU A 434 -20.34 5.46 -8.74
C LEU A 434 -21.04 6.81 -8.77
N THR A 435 -22.33 6.82 -8.44
CA THR A 435 -23.26 7.96 -8.60
C THR A 435 -24.05 8.25 -7.33
N GLY A 436 -24.72 9.40 -7.32
CA GLY A 436 -25.58 9.83 -6.20
C GLY A 436 -24.80 10.43 -5.03
N PRO A 437 -25.43 10.60 -3.86
CA PRO A 437 -24.81 11.25 -2.71
C PRO A 437 -23.81 10.35 -1.99
N ILE A 438 -22.79 10.98 -1.39
CA ILE A 438 -21.97 10.37 -0.34
C ILE A 438 -22.90 10.06 0.86
N PRO A 439 -22.99 8.79 1.33
CA PRO A 439 -23.95 8.47 2.38
C PRO A 439 -23.56 8.98 3.78
N ASP A 440 -24.53 9.60 4.48
CA ASP A 440 -24.41 10.08 5.86
C ASP A 440 -23.87 9.05 6.86
N PHE A 441 -24.05 7.74 6.59
CA PHE A 441 -23.57 6.68 7.47
C PHE A 441 -22.05 6.60 7.59
N LEU A 442 -21.29 7.16 6.63
CA LEU A 442 -19.82 7.15 6.68
C LEU A 442 -19.29 7.91 7.92
N GLY A 443 -20.01 8.93 8.39
CA GLY A 443 -19.73 9.61 9.66
C GLY A 443 -19.99 8.80 10.94
N LYS A 444 -20.24 7.47 10.83
CA LYS A 444 -20.22 6.52 11.95
C LYS A 444 -18.86 5.82 12.11
N PHE A 445 -17.95 5.97 11.14
CA PHE A 445 -16.72 5.19 11.07
C PHE A 445 -15.62 5.83 11.91
N HIS A 446 -15.77 5.78 13.23
CA HIS A 446 -14.82 6.39 14.19
C HIS A 446 -13.44 5.72 14.23
N ALA A 447 -13.25 4.62 13.48
CA ALA A 447 -11.99 3.94 13.25
C ALA A 447 -11.30 4.34 11.93
N LEU A 448 -11.99 5.06 11.03
CA LEU A 448 -11.51 5.35 9.67
C LEU A 448 -10.30 6.28 9.68
N ASP A 449 -9.35 5.93 8.81
CA ASP A 449 -7.98 6.43 8.73
C ASP A 449 -7.71 6.95 7.30
N THR A 450 -8.08 6.15 6.30
CA THR A 450 -8.10 6.53 4.87
C THR A 450 -9.51 6.36 4.28
N LEU A 451 -9.95 7.39 3.55
CA LEU A 451 -11.17 7.39 2.74
C LEU A 451 -10.85 7.98 1.36
N ASP A 452 -10.88 7.13 0.34
CA ASP A 452 -10.79 7.51 -1.07
C ASP A 452 -12.15 7.26 -1.76
N LEU A 453 -12.79 8.35 -2.20
CA LEU A 453 -13.98 8.34 -3.07
C LEU A 453 -13.72 9.08 -4.39
N SER A 454 -12.44 9.32 -4.73
CA SER A 454 -11.98 10.13 -5.87
C SER A 454 -12.50 9.64 -7.22
N TRP A 455 -12.41 10.47 -8.26
CA TRP A 455 -12.61 10.05 -9.66
C TRP A 455 -13.87 9.20 -9.87
N ASN A 456 -15.02 9.76 -9.50
CA ASN A 456 -16.33 9.13 -9.56
C ASN A 456 -17.36 10.16 -10.07
N LYS A 457 -18.66 9.85 -9.98
CA LYS A 457 -19.78 10.73 -10.33
C LYS A 457 -20.67 11.02 -9.11
N LEU A 458 -20.07 11.03 -7.91
CA LEU A 458 -20.76 11.35 -6.67
C LEU A 458 -21.15 12.83 -6.66
N SER A 459 -22.30 13.15 -6.06
CA SER A 459 -22.96 14.45 -6.22
C SER A 459 -23.64 14.92 -4.93
N GLY A 460 -24.04 16.19 -4.89
CA GLY A 460 -24.62 16.78 -3.68
C GLY A 460 -23.55 17.14 -2.65
N THR A 461 -23.94 17.25 -1.38
CA THR A 461 -23.09 17.76 -0.31
C THR A 461 -22.31 16.66 0.41
N VAL A 462 -21.09 16.95 0.85
CA VAL A 462 -20.37 16.07 1.80
C VAL A 462 -21.13 16.07 3.14
N PRO A 463 -21.51 14.90 3.69
CA PRO A 463 -22.36 14.83 4.88
C PRO A 463 -21.81 15.54 6.11
N LYS A 464 -22.67 16.25 6.85
CA LYS A 464 -22.30 16.91 8.12
C LYS A 464 -21.78 15.92 9.18
N SER A 465 -22.11 14.63 9.05
CA SER A 465 -21.60 13.56 9.90
C SER A 465 -20.09 13.30 9.72
N PHE A 466 -19.44 13.79 8.65
CA PHE A 466 -17.97 13.72 8.48
C PHE A 466 -17.22 14.45 9.61
N ALA A 467 -17.88 15.36 10.33
CA ALA A 467 -17.37 15.95 11.56
C ALA A 467 -16.93 14.91 12.62
N ASN A 468 -17.50 13.70 12.60
CA ASN A 468 -17.21 12.60 13.51
C ASN A 468 -16.01 11.72 13.10
N LEU A 469 -15.39 11.97 11.94
CA LEU A 469 -14.24 11.22 11.43
C LEU A 469 -12.94 11.69 12.12
N THR A 470 -12.90 11.66 13.46
CA THR A 470 -11.82 12.25 14.27
C THR A 470 -10.46 11.55 14.18
N LYS A 471 -10.35 10.50 13.34
CA LYS A 471 -9.14 9.71 13.08
C LYS A 471 -8.71 9.72 11.60
N ILE A 472 -9.44 10.40 10.72
CA ILE A 472 -9.08 10.42 9.30
C ILE A 472 -7.76 11.19 9.11
N PHE A 473 -6.77 10.51 8.54
CA PHE A 473 -5.49 11.11 8.16
C PHE A 473 -5.43 11.34 6.65
N ASN A 474 -6.11 10.51 5.84
CA ASN A 474 -6.13 10.63 4.38
C ASN A 474 -7.57 10.72 3.87
N LEU A 475 -7.92 11.85 3.22
CA LEU A 475 -9.24 12.09 2.65
C LEU A 475 -9.11 12.58 1.19
N ASP A 476 -9.49 11.73 0.25
CA ASP A 476 -9.59 12.08 -1.17
C ASP A 476 -11.06 12.00 -1.62
N LEU A 477 -11.61 13.16 -2.00
CA LEU A 477 -12.95 13.34 -2.57
C LEU A 477 -12.88 13.97 -3.97
N SER A 478 -11.70 14.02 -4.58
CA SER A 478 -11.41 14.74 -5.81
C SER A 478 -12.17 14.21 -7.03
N HIS A 479 -12.22 15.00 -8.11
CA HIS A 479 -12.77 14.59 -9.41
C HIS A 479 -14.17 13.96 -9.30
N ASN A 480 -15.10 14.72 -8.71
CA ASN A 480 -16.49 14.36 -8.50
C ASN A 480 -17.41 15.57 -8.80
N LEU A 481 -18.71 15.46 -8.49
CA LEU A 481 -19.72 16.50 -8.71
C LEU A 481 -20.24 17.11 -7.39
N LEU A 482 -19.39 17.13 -6.35
CA LEU A 482 -19.77 17.57 -5.00
C LEU A 482 -19.93 19.09 -4.92
N ILE A 483 -20.84 19.55 -4.07
CA ILE A 483 -21.23 20.95 -3.90
C ILE A 483 -21.29 21.36 -2.41
N ASP A 484 -21.38 22.66 -2.19
CA ASP A 484 -21.47 23.28 -0.86
C ASP A 484 -22.77 23.00 -0.09
N PRO A 485 -22.72 23.05 1.26
CA PRO A 485 -21.55 23.39 2.08
C PRO A 485 -20.65 22.18 2.38
N PHE A 486 -19.33 22.36 2.25
CA PHE A 486 -18.38 21.42 2.85
C PHE A 486 -18.43 21.50 4.40
N PRO A 487 -18.45 20.39 5.14
CA PRO A 487 -18.61 20.39 6.59
C PRO A 487 -17.34 20.83 7.33
N LYS A 488 -17.51 21.45 8.51
CA LYS A 488 -16.39 21.61 9.45
C LYS A 488 -16.03 20.25 10.05
N MET A 489 -14.77 19.85 9.92
CA MET A 489 -14.25 18.60 10.48
C MET A 489 -13.52 18.83 11.81
N TYR A 490 -13.46 17.79 12.64
CA TYR A 490 -12.76 17.77 13.94
C TYR A 490 -11.65 16.71 13.93
N VAL A 491 -10.77 16.79 12.94
CA VAL A 491 -9.59 15.91 12.81
C VAL A 491 -8.51 16.28 13.83
N LYS A 492 -7.68 15.32 14.23
CA LYS A 492 -6.49 15.57 15.07
C LYS A 492 -5.25 16.00 14.29
N GLY A 493 -5.27 15.75 12.98
CA GLY A 493 -4.23 16.01 11.99
C GLY A 493 -4.68 15.33 10.69
N ILE A 494 -4.24 15.80 9.53
CA ILE A 494 -4.67 15.26 8.23
C ILE A 494 -3.48 15.23 7.27
N GLU A 495 -2.89 14.05 7.08
CA GLU A 495 -1.68 13.81 6.28
C GLU A 495 -1.89 14.14 4.80
N SER A 496 -3.03 13.75 4.22
CA SER A 496 -3.42 14.09 2.85
C SER A 496 -4.88 14.55 2.76
N LEU A 497 -5.11 15.65 2.07
CA LEU A 497 -6.43 16.19 1.75
C LEU A 497 -6.51 16.60 0.28
N ASP A 498 -7.34 15.89 -0.49
CA ASP A 498 -7.68 16.25 -1.85
C ASP A 498 -9.20 16.46 -1.98
N LEU A 499 -9.60 17.70 -2.28
CA LEU A 499 -10.98 18.09 -2.60
C LEU A 499 -11.14 18.55 -4.05
N SER A 500 -10.07 18.45 -4.85
CA SER A 500 -9.92 19.15 -6.12
C SER A 500 -10.94 18.72 -7.19
N ASN A 501 -11.14 19.58 -8.19
CA ASN A 501 -11.95 19.26 -9.37
C ASN A 501 -13.37 18.76 -9.04
N ASN A 502 -14.02 19.49 -8.14
CA ASN A 502 -15.42 19.32 -7.76
C ASN A 502 -16.25 20.52 -8.24
N ARG A 503 -17.48 20.68 -7.72
CA ARG A 503 -18.33 21.86 -7.95
C ARG A 503 -18.43 22.75 -6.71
N PHE A 504 -17.39 22.73 -5.87
CA PHE A 504 -17.28 23.57 -4.68
C PHE A 504 -17.00 25.04 -5.04
N HIS A 505 -17.54 25.92 -4.21
CA HIS A 505 -17.42 27.37 -4.22
C HIS A 505 -17.01 27.84 -2.82
N LEU A 506 -16.00 27.19 -2.23
CA LEU A 506 -15.66 27.28 -0.79
C LEU A 506 -15.42 28.72 -0.31
N GLY A 507 -14.99 29.61 -1.21
CA GLY A 507 -14.64 31.01 -0.92
C GLY A 507 -13.35 31.16 -0.13
N LYS A 508 -13.04 30.24 0.77
CA LYS A 508 -11.80 30.17 1.55
C LYS A 508 -11.31 28.73 1.73
N ILE A 509 -10.02 28.58 2.04
CA ILE A 509 -9.48 27.34 2.60
C ILE A 509 -10.20 27.07 3.93
N PRO A 510 -10.68 25.84 4.22
CA PRO A 510 -11.41 25.56 5.45
C PRO A 510 -10.56 25.83 6.71
N ASP A 511 -11.15 26.47 7.73
CA ASP A 511 -10.41 26.93 8.91
C ASP A 511 -9.64 25.80 9.64
N TRP A 512 -10.22 24.59 9.63
CA TRP A 512 -9.65 23.42 10.30
C TRP A 512 -8.39 22.87 9.61
N VAL A 513 -8.21 23.11 8.30
CA VAL A 513 -6.98 22.80 7.55
C VAL A 513 -5.84 23.69 8.04
N THR A 514 -6.13 24.98 8.22
CA THR A 514 -5.14 25.99 8.67
C THR A 514 -4.66 25.74 10.10
N SER A 515 -5.42 24.99 10.91
CA SER A 515 -5.07 24.57 12.27
C SER A 515 -4.53 23.13 12.40
N SER A 516 -4.33 22.40 11.29
CA SER A 516 -3.73 21.07 11.36
C SER A 516 -2.23 21.17 11.65
N THR A 517 -1.72 20.34 12.55
CA THR A 517 -0.28 20.29 12.91
C THR A 517 0.53 19.40 11.98
N ILE A 518 -0.14 18.54 11.20
CA ILE A 518 0.44 17.68 10.17
C ILE A 518 -0.43 17.76 8.92
N ILE A 519 0.18 18.16 7.80
CA ILE A 519 -0.33 18.07 6.43
C ILE A 519 0.90 17.88 5.54
N TYR A 520 0.93 16.78 4.77
CA TYR A 520 1.97 16.52 3.77
C TYR A 520 1.50 16.90 2.37
N SER A 521 0.24 16.59 2.05
CA SER A 521 -0.37 16.82 0.73
C SER A 521 -1.67 17.60 0.89
N LEU A 522 -1.75 18.79 0.28
CA LEU A 522 -2.96 19.62 0.26
C LEU A 522 -3.31 20.03 -1.17
N LYS A 523 -4.44 19.53 -1.66
CA LYS A 523 -4.92 19.81 -3.01
C LYS A 523 -6.34 20.35 -2.97
N LEU A 524 -6.47 21.62 -3.32
CA LEU A 524 -7.71 22.38 -3.36
C LEU A 524 -7.90 23.07 -4.72
N ALA A 525 -7.33 22.49 -5.79
CA ALA A 525 -7.46 23.02 -7.13
C ALA A 525 -8.92 22.98 -7.61
N ASN A 526 -9.38 24.04 -8.29
CA ASN A 526 -10.76 24.13 -8.79
C ASN A 526 -11.81 23.90 -7.68
N CYS A 527 -11.71 24.69 -6.59
CA CYS A 527 -12.61 24.66 -5.42
C CYS A 527 -13.29 26.01 -5.15
N GLY A 528 -13.17 26.97 -6.07
CA GLY A 528 -13.78 28.30 -5.97
C GLY A 528 -13.27 29.13 -4.79
N ILE A 529 -11.99 28.98 -4.42
CA ILE A 529 -11.34 29.71 -3.32
C ILE A 529 -11.01 31.13 -3.77
N LYS A 530 -11.34 32.13 -2.94
CA LYS A 530 -11.26 33.57 -3.26
C LYS A 530 -10.55 34.36 -2.14
N ILE A 531 -9.41 33.84 -1.66
CA ILE A 531 -8.62 34.46 -0.60
C ILE A 531 -7.52 35.37 -1.15
N LYS A 532 -6.91 36.15 -0.26
CA LYS A 532 -5.59 36.73 -0.47
C LYS A 532 -4.56 35.86 0.24
N LEU A 533 -3.60 35.33 -0.52
CA LEU A 533 -2.65 34.31 -0.05
C LEU A 533 -1.70 34.82 1.03
N ASP A 534 -1.41 36.14 1.04
CA ASP A 534 -0.69 36.81 2.13
C ASP A 534 -1.34 36.64 3.51
N ASP A 535 -2.64 36.37 3.55
CA ASP A 535 -3.45 36.34 4.76
C ASP A 535 -3.74 34.88 5.21
N TRP A 536 -3.32 33.88 4.42
CA TRP A 536 -3.30 32.48 4.84
C TRP A 536 -2.04 32.20 5.66
N ASN A 537 -2.24 31.66 6.86
CA ASN A 537 -1.16 31.44 7.83
C ASN A 537 -1.37 30.10 8.54
N PRO A 538 -0.92 28.97 7.96
CA PRO A 538 -0.93 27.67 8.62
C PRO A 538 -0.21 27.72 9.98
N SER A 539 -0.78 27.03 10.97
CA SER A 539 -0.19 26.90 12.31
C SER A 539 1.19 26.26 12.27
N GLU A 540 1.35 25.21 11.46
CA GLU A 540 2.64 24.62 11.13
C GLU A 540 2.85 24.61 9.62
N THR A 541 4.11 24.78 9.20
CA THR A 541 4.52 24.80 7.78
C THR A 541 5.61 23.79 7.45
N TYR A 542 6.14 23.07 8.45
CA TYR A 542 7.25 22.13 8.32
C TYR A 542 6.93 20.93 7.43
N PHE A 543 5.72 20.36 7.55
CA PHE A 543 5.36 19.07 6.95
C PHE A 543 4.86 19.12 5.51
N TYR A 544 4.57 20.30 4.94
CA TYR A 544 4.00 20.39 3.59
C TYR A 544 5.02 19.99 2.51
N ASP A 545 4.88 18.77 1.98
CA ASP A 545 5.62 18.29 0.81
C ASP A 545 4.97 18.79 -0.50
N TYR A 546 3.63 18.83 -0.56
CA TYR A 546 2.87 19.20 -1.75
C TYR A 546 1.70 20.15 -1.43
N ILE A 547 1.61 21.24 -2.20
CA ILE A 547 0.50 22.20 -2.17
C ILE A 547 0.02 22.45 -3.59
N ASP A 548 -1.26 22.18 -3.86
CA ASP A 548 -1.96 22.58 -5.10
C ASP A 548 -3.19 23.44 -4.79
N LEU A 549 -3.18 24.67 -5.30
CA LEU A 549 -4.22 25.69 -5.17
C LEU A 549 -4.68 26.20 -6.56
N SER A 550 -4.38 25.46 -7.63
CA SER A 550 -4.58 25.86 -9.02
C SER A 550 -6.05 26.08 -9.41
N GLU A 551 -6.31 26.81 -10.50
CA GLU A 551 -7.64 27.07 -11.05
C GLU A 551 -8.64 27.62 -10.01
N ASN A 552 -8.23 28.68 -9.30
CA ASN A 552 -9.03 29.36 -8.27
C ASN A 552 -9.00 30.89 -8.49
N GLU A 553 -9.57 31.69 -7.59
CA GLU A 553 -9.54 33.15 -7.65
C GLU A 553 -8.61 33.77 -6.59
N ILE A 554 -7.52 33.08 -6.23
CA ILE A 554 -6.61 33.49 -5.17
C ILE A 554 -5.76 34.67 -5.63
N THR A 555 -5.65 35.68 -4.76
CA THR A 555 -4.92 36.93 -5.00
C THR A 555 -3.70 37.07 -4.09
N GLY A 556 -2.85 38.08 -4.34
CA GLY A 556 -1.72 38.40 -3.46
C GLY A 556 -0.47 37.56 -3.74
N SER A 557 0.28 37.25 -2.68
CA SER A 557 1.63 36.68 -2.78
C SER A 557 1.83 35.38 -1.97
N PRO A 558 2.48 34.34 -2.55
CA PRO A 558 2.89 33.14 -1.83
C PRO A 558 4.17 33.35 -1.00
N LEU A 559 4.82 34.51 -1.05
CA LEU A 559 6.14 34.75 -0.45
C LEU A 559 6.22 34.40 1.05
N LYS A 560 5.18 34.66 1.84
CA LYS A 560 5.17 34.32 3.28
C LYS A 560 5.15 32.81 3.54
N LEU A 561 4.48 32.06 2.66
CA LEU A 561 4.32 30.61 2.73
C LEU A 561 5.61 29.92 2.29
N LEU A 562 6.10 30.23 1.08
CA LEU A 562 7.30 29.61 0.49
C LEU A 562 8.57 29.85 1.32
N ASN A 563 8.68 31.00 2.01
CA ASN A 563 9.78 31.29 2.93
C ASN A 563 9.71 30.51 4.27
N ARG A 564 8.67 29.68 4.49
CA ARG A 564 8.39 28.97 5.74
C ARG A 564 8.18 27.46 5.57
N THR A 565 8.07 26.96 4.35
CA THR A 565 7.85 25.55 4.02
C THR A 565 9.17 24.92 3.57
N GLU A 566 10.06 24.60 4.52
CA GLU A 566 11.45 24.20 4.23
C GLU A 566 11.57 22.89 3.42
N TYR A 567 10.56 22.02 3.51
CA TYR A 567 10.55 20.69 2.89
C TYR A 567 9.71 20.60 1.60
N LEU A 568 9.07 21.71 1.18
CA LEU A 568 8.14 21.73 0.04
C LEU A 568 8.77 21.22 -1.26
N VAL A 569 8.22 20.13 -1.78
CA VAL A 569 8.65 19.44 -3.00
C VAL A 569 7.88 19.95 -4.22
N GLY A 570 6.58 20.23 -4.08
CA GLY A 570 5.72 20.73 -5.15
C GLY A 570 4.82 21.90 -4.75
N PHE A 571 4.83 22.96 -5.55
CA PHE A 571 3.89 24.09 -5.43
C PHE A 571 3.19 24.35 -6.77
N TYR A 572 1.87 24.19 -6.78
CA TYR A 572 1.02 24.41 -7.95
C TYR A 572 -0.03 25.48 -7.62
N ALA A 573 -0.08 26.52 -8.44
CA ALA A 573 -1.04 27.60 -8.30
C ALA A 573 -1.37 28.23 -9.66
N SER A 574 -1.54 27.41 -10.71
CA SER A 574 -1.90 27.90 -12.04
C SER A 574 -3.30 28.54 -12.05
N GLY A 575 -3.64 29.30 -13.09
CA GLY A 575 -5.02 29.77 -13.34
C GLY A 575 -5.60 30.55 -12.16
N ASN A 576 -4.84 31.53 -11.66
CA ASN A 576 -5.14 32.29 -10.45
C ASN A 576 -4.88 33.79 -10.66
N LYS A 577 -5.02 34.59 -9.60
CA LYS A 577 -4.89 36.05 -9.61
C LYS A 577 -3.70 36.52 -8.76
N LEU A 578 -2.69 35.67 -8.58
CA LEU A 578 -1.50 35.98 -7.78
C LEU A 578 -0.68 37.08 -8.44
N LYS A 579 -0.21 38.05 -7.64
CA LYS A 579 0.56 39.21 -8.10
C LYS A 579 1.70 39.52 -7.15
N PHE A 580 2.90 39.11 -7.54
CA PHE A 580 4.14 39.30 -6.78
C PHE A 580 5.35 39.35 -7.72
N ASN A 581 6.51 39.75 -7.21
CA ASN A 581 7.76 39.76 -7.97
C ASN A 581 8.47 38.41 -7.86
N LEU A 582 8.63 37.69 -8.98
CA LEU A 582 9.28 36.38 -9.03
C LEU A 582 10.75 36.46 -8.62
N SER A 583 11.44 37.56 -8.91
CA SER A 583 12.84 37.79 -8.50
C SER A 583 13.01 37.94 -6.98
N SER A 584 11.92 38.12 -6.23
CA SER A 584 11.93 38.23 -4.77
C SER A 584 11.68 36.90 -4.04
N VAL A 585 11.39 35.81 -4.78
CA VAL A 585 11.13 34.50 -4.17
C VAL A 585 12.43 33.80 -3.81
N LYS A 586 12.53 33.33 -2.57
CA LYS A 586 13.48 32.28 -2.18
C LYS A 586 12.72 30.95 -2.24
N PHE A 587 13.18 30.04 -3.09
CA PHE A 587 12.61 28.69 -3.16
C PHE A 587 13.30 27.79 -2.12
N PRO A 588 12.56 26.88 -1.46
CA PRO A 588 13.15 25.78 -0.70
C PRO A 588 14.11 24.94 -1.56
N GLN A 589 15.15 24.37 -0.95
CA GLN A 589 16.12 23.53 -1.68
C GLN A 589 15.53 22.19 -2.15
N THR A 590 14.43 21.79 -1.54
CA THR A 590 13.61 20.59 -1.84
C THR A 590 12.66 20.77 -3.03
N LEU A 591 12.43 22.00 -3.50
CA LEU A 591 11.37 22.29 -4.48
C LEU A 591 11.73 21.78 -5.88
N LYS A 592 11.08 20.67 -6.26
CA LYS A 592 11.22 19.99 -7.56
C LYS A 592 10.16 20.42 -8.57
N TYR A 593 8.96 20.78 -8.15
CA TYR A 593 7.84 21.10 -9.04
C TYR A 593 7.28 22.49 -8.73
N LEU A 594 7.15 23.33 -9.76
CA LEU A 594 6.61 24.67 -9.62
C LEU A 594 5.75 25.05 -10.84
N ASP A 595 4.43 25.18 -10.64
CA ASP A 595 3.53 25.80 -11.63
C ASP A 595 2.93 27.09 -11.07
N LEU A 596 3.21 28.20 -11.75
CA LEU A 596 2.68 29.55 -11.49
C LEU A 596 2.03 30.14 -12.75
N SER A 597 1.70 29.30 -13.74
CA SER A 597 1.20 29.76 -15.04
C SER A 597 -0.17 30.43 -14.95
N GLN A 598 -0.54 31.23 -15.96
CA GLN A 598 -1.84 31.91 -16.03
C GLN A 598 -2.15 32.73 -14.76
N ASN A 599 -1.25 33.68 -14.44
CA ASN A 599 -1.30 34.53 -13.26
C ASN A 599 -0.84 35.97 -13.59
N LEU A 600 -0.70 36.84 -12.58
CA LEU A 600 -0.27 38.23 -12.70
C LEU A 600 1.15 38.45 -12.13
N VAL A 601 2.01 37.42 -12.17
CA VAL A 601 3.38 37.48 -11.62
C VAL A 601 4.26 38.38 -12.48
N ILE A 602 5.06 39.22 -11.83
CA ILE A 602 5.91 40.25 -12.45
C ILE A 602 7.40 40.05 -12.14
N GLY A 603 8.26 40.80 -12.84
CA GLY A 603 9.70 40.82 -12.62
C GLY A 603 10.46 39.80 -13.47
N ASN A 604 11.70 39.53 -13.10
CA ASN A 604 12.60 38.69 -13.90
C ASN A 604 12.62 37.25 -13.36
N VAL A 605 12.83 36.27 -14.24
CA VAL A 605 13.07 34.88 -13.85
C VAL A 605 14.43 34.77 -13.12
N PRO A 606 14.47 34.41 -11.83
CA PRO A 606 15.71 34.38 -11.05
C PRO A 606 16.53 33.11 -11.36
N LYS A 607 17.86 33.18 -11.22
CA LYS A 607 18.76 32.02 -11.41
C LYS A 607 18.47 30.84 -10.47
N SER A 608 17.76 31.07 -9.36
CA SER A 608 17.38 30.03 -8.38
C SER A 608 16.47 28.94 -8.96
N ILE A 609 15.80 29.16 -10.10
CA ILE A 609 14.98 28.11 -10.74
C ILE A 609 15.80 26.91 -11.25
N ALA A 610 17.12 27.01 -11.33
CA ALA A 610 17.96 25.96 -11.93
C ALA A 610 17.91 24.60 -11.18
N GLY A 611 17.59 24.62 -9.89
CA GLY A 611 17.43 23.40 -9.07
C GLY A 611 16.09 22.68 -9.28
N ILE A 612 15.06 23.39 -9.77
CA ILE A 612 13.70 22.85 -9.97
C ILE A 612 13.76 21.77 -11.06
N GLU A 613 12.98 20.69 -10.95
CA GLU A 613 12.92 19.60 -11.95
C GLU A 613 11.89 19.89 -13.04
N ASN A 614 10.72 20.40 -12.67
CA ASN A 614 9.64 20.80 -13.58
C ASN A 614 9.15 22.22 -13.24
N LEU A 615 9.21 23.13 -14.22
CA LEU A 615 8.83 24.53 -14.06
C LEU A 615 7.82 24.92 -15.13
N ASN A 616 6.78 25.65 -14.74
CA ASN A 616 5.89 26.38 -15.65
C ASN A 616 5.57 27.77 -15.08
N VAL A 617 5.91 28.82 -15.84
CA VAL A 617 5.63 30.24 -15.52
C VAL A 617 5.06 30.97 -16.74
N SER A 618 4.43 30.22 -17.65
CA SER A 618 3.79 30.77 -18.86
C SER A 618 2.59 31.66 -18.52
N TYR A 619 2.17 32.50 -19.46
CA TYR A 619 0.99 33.38 -19.36
C TYR A 619 1.00 34.24 -18.09
N ASN A 620 1.99 35.14 -18.01
CA ASN A 620 2.26 36.00 -16.85
C ASN A 620 2.79 37.37 -17.35
N HIS A 621 3.31 38.20 -16.44
CA HIS A 621 3.86 39.53 -16.74
C HIS A 621 5.37 39.61 -16.43
N LEU A 622 6.09 38.52 -16.69
CA LEU A 622 7.54 38.43 -16.49
C LEU A 622 8.31 39.17 -17.60
N CYS A 623 9.48 39.71 -17.24
CA CYS A 623 10.29 40.58 -18.07
C CYS A 623 11.78 40.20 -18.10
N GLY A 624 12.46 40.64 -19.16
CA GLY A 624 13.91 40.65 -19.27
C GLY A 624 14.51 39.36 -19.85
N LYS A 625 15.84 39.31 -19.85
CA LYS A 625 16.59 38.18 -20.41
C LYS A 625 16.53 36.97 -19.48
N LEU A 626 16.12 35.82 -20.01
CA LEU A 626 16.11 34.54 -19.29
C LEU A 626 17.53 34.15 -18.83
N PRO A 627 17.69 33.59 -17.62
CA PRO A 627 18.92 32.90 -17.25
C PRO A 627 19.10 31.63 -18.09
N ALA A 628 20.34 31.16 -18.23
CA ALA A 628 20.60 29.85 -18.84
C ALA A 628 19.82 28.76 -18.10
N THR A 629 19.07 27.95 -18.85
CA THR A 629 18.01 27.08 -18.31
C THR A 629 17.89 25.78 -19.12
N LYS A 630 17.37 24.73 -18.48
CA LYS A 630 17.05 23.43 -19.09
C LYS A 630 15.60 23.31 -19.56
N PHE A 631 14.73 24.24 -19.15
CA PHE A 631 13.29 24.15 -19.37
C PHE A 631 12.92 24.55 -20.81
N PRO A 632 11.90 23.90 -21.43
CA PRO A 632 11.46 24.21 -22.80
C PRO A 632 10.78 25.58 -22.90
N ALA A 633 10.68 26.12 -24.11
CA ALA A 633 10.04 27.42 -24.38
C ALA A 633 8.59 27.52 -23.85
N SER A 634 7.83 26.42 -23.89
CA SER A 634 6.47 26.30 -23.35
C SER A 634 6.36 26.67 -21.86
N SER A 635 7.45 26.57 -21.09
CA SER A 635 7.50 26.99 -19.68
C SER A 635 7.42 28.51 -19.50
N PHE A 636 7.59 29.29 -20.58
CA PHE A 636 7.78 30.75 -20.54
C PHE A 636 6.89 31.54 -21.53
N ILE A 637 6.20 30.88 -22.47
CA ILE A 637 5.31 31.53 -23.46
C ILE A 637 4.24 32.42 -22.80
N GLY A 638 3.69 33.40 -23.52
CA GLY A 638 2.69 34.32 -22.97
C GLY A 638 3.27 35.32 -21.95
N ASN A 639 4.57 35.56 -21.99
CA ASN A 639 5.25 36.64 -21.26
C ASN A 639 5.97 37.53 -22.28
N ASP A 640 5.28 38.49 -22.88
CA ASP A 640 5.74 39.26 -24.06
C ASP A 640 7.05 40.06 -23.84
N CYS A 641 7.46 40.21 -22.59
CA CYS A 641 8.65 40.95 -22.16
C CYS A 641 9.85 40.03 -21.84
N LEU A 642 9.69 38.70 -21.87
CA LEU A 642 10.81 37.75 -21.73
C LEU A 642 11.55 37.52 -23.05
N CYS A 643 12.86 37.31 -22.98
CA CYS A 643 13.69 37.07 -24.17
C CYS A 643 14.96 36.25 -23.88
N GLY A 644 15.59 35.72 -24.94
CA GLY A 644 16.75 34.84 -24.88
C GLY A 644 16.38 33.37 -24.74
N SER A 645 17.29 32.48 -25.15
CA SER A 645 17.06 31.03 -25.24
C SER A 645 16.45 30.44 -23.95
N PRO A 646 15.39 29.63 -24.03
CA PRO A 646 14.79 29.02 -25.23
C PRO A 646 13.84 29.93 -26.04
N LEU A 647 13.60 31.18 -25.62
CA LEU A 647 12.78 32.14 -26.36
C LEU A 647 13.61 32.89 -27.43
N SER A 648 12.92 33.67 -28.26
CA SER A 648 13.53 34.55 -29.28
C SER A 648 14.61 35.47 -28.67
N PRO A 649 15.67 35.83 -29.42
CA PRO A 649 16.70 36.75 -28.95
C PRO A 649 16.13 38.07 -28.43
N CYS A 650 16.76 38.63 -27.40
CA CYS A 650 16.42 39.96 -26.92
C CYS A 650 16.63 41.00 -28.02
N LYS A 651 15.65 41.88 -28.20
CA LYS A 651 15.80 43.10 -29.01
C LYS A 651 16.88 43.97 -28.36
N VAL A 652 17.80 44.46 -29.18
CA VAL A 652 18.96 45.29 -28.80
C VAL A 652 18.56 46.75 -28.74
#